data_AF-A0A6F9Y4Y8-F1
#
_entry.id   AF-A0A6F9Y4Y8-F1
#
_cell.length_a   1.000
_cell.length_b   1.000
_cell.length_c   1.000
_cell.angle_alpha   90.00
_cell.angle_beta   90.00
_cell.angle_gamma   90.00
#
_symmetry.space_group_name_H-M   'P 1'
#
loop_
_entity.id
_entity.type
_entity.pdbx_description
1 polymer ?
#
loop_
_entity_poly.entity_id
_entity_poly.type
_entity_poly.pdbx_seq_one_letter_code
_entity_poly.pdbx_strand_id
1 'polypeptide(L)'
;MKIIGISGTNSSDSPTEKLVNFMAQHFASQVEFEVIELKGLPMFNESNDLSNQEPLKSLVAKIEAADGVVIATSEHNRSIPSALNSFLEWMSFTVHPFDEKPVMVVGTSVTRQGSASAQLHLRQVLDAPGVNALVLPGNEFLLGQAAEAFDENGAIKEANTVDFLESCFANFLRFIKAADSLQIPDEVRFEPGDYQVKTKGHNGDLPMVVSFSENRIEDIKVDTGGETEGIADTVFERLPQEIIAGQTLNVDAVSGASVTSYGLIDGVAQAVKLAGVDPNILKKRPKPSKSQDLSPLEYGTDVVVVGGGGAGLAAASRVLQAGKSTIVLEKFPALGGNTVRAGGPMNAADPDWQKQFAALPGEASVLKEMLDYDLAKIDPEYQADFKALQGQIKDYLAGKADYLFDSILWHRIQTYLGGKRVDLNGNEIHGDYDLVKVLTDHALESVKWLADLGVEFDESQVTMPVGAKWRRGHKPMESQGFAFIKTLKKFIEEHEAGQILTETPVKRFLLDEQGQICGVVALNAANRQVIVKAKAVILASGGFGANTKMVQKYNTYWSQVDDDIATSNSPAITGDGIKLGQSVGAALVGMGFTQMMPVSDPKTGELFSGLQVPPANYVMVNQQGKRFVDEYEGRDVLTKAAFDNGGLFYLIADDEIKKTAYNTTQASLDAQVEAGTLFRADTLADLAKQIKVDPQTFEETIAKYNSYVDAGVDPEFGKEVFDLKVVKPPFYATPRKPAIHHTMGGLKINTKAQVINEAGQLIPNLYAAGEVAGGIHAGNRLGGNSLTDIFTYGRIAAKTALEKM
;
A
#
# COMPACT_ATOMS: atom_id res chain seq x y z
N MET A 1 -20.91 30.52 -29.71
CA MET A 1 -21.06 29.27 -28.97
C MET A 1 -20.76 28.13 -29.91
N LYS A 2 -20.04 27.11 -29.43
CA LYS A 2 -19.78 25.86 -30.12
C LYS A 2 -20.82 24.82 -29.68
N ILE A 3 -21.57 24.30 -30.63
CA ILE A 3 -22.60 23.27 -30.41
C ILE A 3 -22.18 21.99 -31.13
N ILE A 4 -22.24 20.87 -30.42
CA ILE A 4 -22.09 19.54 -31.03
C ILE A 4 -23.49 18.94 -31.26
N GLY A 5 -23.78 18.56 -32.50
CA GLY A 5 -24.96 17.76 -32.84
C GLY A 5 -24.60 16.28 -32.95
N ILE A 6 -25.32 15.42 -32.24
CA ILE A 6 -25.12 13.97 -32.29
C ILE A 6 -26.32 13.34 -32.98
N SER A 7 -26.05 12.67 -34.11
CA SER A 7 -27.04 11.80 -34.74
C SER A 7 -27.09 10.47 -33.98
N GLY A 8 -28.13 10.24 -33.18
CA GLY A 8 -28.27 9.08 -32.30
C GLY A 8 -28.48 7.73 -33.01
N THR A 9 -28.21 7.63 -34.30
CA THR A 9 -28.41 6.43 -35.10
C THR A 9 -27.13 6.10 -35.89
N ASN A 10 -26.96 4.81 -36.21
CA ASN A 10 -25.91 4.34 -37.10
C ASN A 10 -26.47 3.90 -38.48
N SER A 11 -27.76 4.12 -38.74
CA SER A 11 -28.38 3.81 -40.02
C SER A 11 -27.91 4.80 -41.09
N SER A 12 -27.63 4.30 -42.28
CA SER A 12 -27.44 5.17 -43.46
C SER A 12 -28.81 5.65 -43.94
N ASP A 13 -28.94 6.93 -44.30
CA ASP A 13 -30.19 7.56 -44.73
C ASP A 13 -31.29 7.55 -43.66
N SER A 14 -31.00 8.16 -42.50
CA SER A 14 -31.98 8.31 -41.41
C SER A 14 -32.61 9.70 -41.37
N PRO A 15 -33.93 9.82 -41.14
CA PRO A 15 -34.54 11.11 -40.81
C PRO A 15 -33.93 11.79 -39.58
N THR A 16 -33.34 11.03 -38.64
CA THR A 16 -32.62 11.58 -37.47
C THR A 16 -31.36 12.32 -37.89
N GLU A 17 -30.61 11.75 -38.85
CA GLU A 17 -29.41 12.37 -39.41
C GLU A 17 -29.78 13.62 -40.20
N LYS A 18 -30.85 13.56 -41.03
CA LYS A 18 -31.41 14.71 -41.74
C LYS A 18 -31.81 15.84 -40.79
N LEU A 19 -32.40 15.52 -39.64
CA LEU A 19 -32.77 16.52 -38.64
C LEU A 19 -31.55 17.26 -38.08
N VAL A 20 -30.50 16.55 -37.67
CA VAL A 20 -29.29 17.19 -37.11
C VAL A 20 -28.55 18.00 -38.16
N ASN A 21 -28.45 17.49 -39.38
CA ASN A 21 -27.84 18.22 -40.50
C ASN A 21 -28.65 19.45 -40.90
N PHE A 22 -29.98 19.36 -40.90
CA PHE A 22 -30.86 20.52 -41.07
C PHE A 22 -30.61 21.57 -39.99
N MET A 23 -30.55 21.17 -38.71
CA MET A 23 -30.24 22.09 -37.61
C MET A 23 -28.87 22.76 -37.79
N ALA A 24 -27.83 21.99 -38.15
CA ALA A 24 -26.50 22.52 -38.36
C ALA A 24 -26.46 23.58 -39.47
N GLN A 25 -27.17 23.35 -40.58
CA GLN A 25 -27.27 24.32 -41.68
C GLN A 25 -28.14 25.53 -41.32
N HIS A 26 -29.31 25.28 -40.72
CA HIS A 26 -30.30 26.32 -40.40
C HIS A 26 -29.79 27.29 -39.33
N PHE A 27 -29.04 26.80 -38.34
CA PHE A 27 -28.50 27.60 -37.24
C PHE A 27 -27.04 28.04 -37.41
N ALA A 28 -26.42 27.79 -38.58
CA ALA A 28 -25.01 28.13 -38.85
C ALA A 28 -24.67 29.62 -38.70
N SER A 29 -25.65 30.50 -38.84
CA SER A 29 -25.47 31.95 -38.64
C SER A 29 -25.48 32.37 -37.17
N GLN A 30 -25.94 31.51 -36.26
CA GLN A 30 -26.08 31.80 -34.82
C GLN A 30 -24.97 31.17 -33.98
N VAL A 31 -24.50 29.99 -34.36
CA VAL A 31 -23.52 29.19 -33.61
C VAL A 31 -22.57 28.45 -34.54
N GLU A 32 -21.40 28.05 -34.02
CA GLU A 32 -20.57 27.04 -34.66
C GLU A 32 -21.18 25.68 -34.35
N PHE A 33 -21.78 25.03 -35.35
CA PHE A 33 -22.50 23.76 -35.18
C PHE A 33 -21.75 22.64 -35.92
N GLU A 34 -21.20 21.69 -35.16
CA GLU A 34 -20.47 20.53 -35.71
C GLU A 34 -21.28 19.25 -35.47
N VAL A 35 -21.47 18.44 -36.52
CA VAL A 35 -22.22 17.18 -36.43
C VAL A 35 -21.27 16.00 -36.27
N ILE A 36 -21.59 15.11 -35.33
CA ILE A 36 -20.88 13.86 -35.07
C ILE A 36 -21.82 12.69 -35.38
N GLU A 37 -21.29 11.73 -36.13
CA GLU A 37 -21.97 10.48 -36.46
C GLU A 37 -21.51 9.35 -35.54
N LEU A 38 -22.44 8.48 -35.15
CA LEU A 38 -22.14 7.27 -34.37
C LEU A 38 -21.75 6.07 -35.25
N LYS A 39 -21.81 6.24 -36.57
CA LYS A 39 -21.51 5.19 -37.54
C LYS A 39 -20.03 4.81 -37.48
N GLY A 40 -19.75 3.52 -37.29
CA GLY A 40 -18.39 2.99 -37.24
C GLY A 40 -17.72 3.05 -35.86
N LEU A 41 -18.40 3.56 -34.84
CA LEU A 41 -17.91 3.48 -33.46
C LEU A 41 -17.97 2.04 -32.94
N PRO A 42 -17.00 1.61 -32.11
CA PRO A 42 -17.07 0.30 -31.47
C PRO A 42 -18.23 0.25 -30.47
N MET A 43 -18.87 -0.91 -30.34
CA MET A 43 -19.85 -1.14 -29.27
C MET A 43 -19.15 -1.22 -27.92
N PHE A 44 -19.79 -0.68 -26.89
CA PHE A 44 -19.34 -0.69 -25.51
C PHE A 44 -19.06 -2.10 -25.01
N ASN A 45 -17.91 -2.25 -24.35
CA ASN A 45 -17.50 -3.47 -23.69
C ASN A 45 -16.59 -3.12 -22.50
N GLU A 46 -17.12 -3.23 -21.29
CA GLU A 46 -16.42 -2.94 -20.03
C GLU A 46 -15.08 -3.68 -19.88
N SER A 47 -14.99 -4.92 -20.41
CA SER A 47 -13.76 -5.72 -20.33
C SER A 47 -12.67 -5.29 -21.31
N ASN A 48 -12.98 -4.37 -22.25
CA ASN A 48 -12.06 -3.87 -23.26
C ASN A 48 -12.25 -2.36 -23.43
N ASP A 49 -11.71 -1.58 -22.50
CA ASP A 49 -11.86 -0.12 -22.51
C ASP A 49 -11.16 0.53 -23.72
N LEU A 50 -11.95 1.19 -24.56
CA LEU A 50 -11.49 1.95 -25.73
C LEU A 50 -11.75 3.47 -25.58
N SER A 51 -12.23 3.96 -24.44
CA SER A 51 -12.64 5.37 -24.26
C SER A 51 -11.54 6.38 -24.60
N ASN A 52 -10.27 6.00 -24.41
CA ASN A 52 -9.10 6.83 -24.69
C ASN A 52 -8.41 6.54 -26.05
N GLN A 53 -9.04 5.74 -26.92
CA GLN A 53 -8.54 5.43 -28.26
C GLN A 53 -9.36 6.12 -29.35
N GLU A 54 -8.77 6.34 -30.52
CA GLU A 54 -9.54 6.80 -31.67
C GLU A 54 -10.52 5.71 -32.14
N PRO A 55 -11.75 6.06 -32.54
CA PRO A 55 -12.28 7.42 -32.70
C PRO A 55 -12.87 8.05 -31.43
N LEU A 56 -13.06 7.31 -30.32
CA LEU A 56 -13.78 7.80 -29.13
C LEU A 56 -13.08 8.99 -28.46
N LYS A 57 -11.75 8.97 -28.38
CA LYS A 57 -10.95 10.05 -27.80
C LYS A 57 -11.22 11.40 -28.43
N SER A 58 -11.28 11.47 -29.76
CA SER A 58 -11.55 12.73 -30.45
C SER A 58 -12.99 13.22 -30.25
N LEU A 59 -13.94 12.31 -30.05
CA LEU A 59 -15.33 12.69 -29.72
C LEU A 59 -15.45 13.26 -28.31
N VAL A 60 -14.78 12.66 -27.32
CA VAL A 60 -14.70 13.18 -25.94
C VAL A 60 -14.21 14.63 -25.97
N ALA A 61 -13.06 14.88 -26.61
CA ALA A 61 -12.48 16.22 -26.67
C ALA A 61 -13.40 17.25 -27.36
N LYS A 62 -14.15 16.83 -28.39
CA LYS A 62 -15.12 17.71 -29.07
C LYS A 62 -16.29 18.08 -28.17
N ILE A 63 -16.80 17.13 -27.38
CA ILE A 63 -17.95 17.34 -26.48
C ILE A 63 -17.52 18.20 -25.28
N GLU A 64 -16.35 17.94 -24.72
CA GLU A 64 -15.78 18.75 -23.63
C GLU A 64 -15.62 20.21 -24.05
N ALA A 65 -15.10 20.45 -25.26
CA ALA A 65 -14.89 21.78 -25.83
C ALA A 65 -16.18 22.48 -26.32
N ALA A 66 -17.33 21.82 -26.28
CA ALA A 66 -18.60 22.39 -26.71
C ALA A 66 -19.26 23.19 -25.58
N ASP A 67 -19.92 24.29 -25.90
CA ASP A 67 -20.77 25.03 -24.94
C ASP A 67 -22.10 24.31 -24.69
N GLY A 68 -22.54 23.47 -25.63
CA GLY A 68 -23.72 22.64 -25.47
C GLY A 68 -23.80 21.52 -26.52
N VAL A 69 -24.63 20.51 -26.23
CA VAL A 69 -24.83 19.35 -27.11
C VAL A 69 -26.30 19.23 -27.50
N VAL A 70 -26.57 19.00 -28.78
CA VAL A 70 -27.89 18.59 -29.29
C VAL A 70 -27.83 17.10 -29.60
N ILE A 71 -28.65 16.29 -28.96
CA ILE A 71 -28.75 14.84 -29.26
C ILE A 71 -30.07 14.57 -29.95
N ALA A 72 -30.01 14.09 -31.20
CA ALA A 72 -31.18 13.64 -31.92
C ALA A 72 -31.36 12.13 -31.79
N THR A 73 -32.53 11.69 -31.34
CA THR A 73 -32.85 10.26 -31.21
C THR A 73 -33.98 9.85 -32.16
N SER A 74 -33.87 8.67 -32.78
CA SER A 74 -35.03 7.94 -33.31
C SER A 74 -35.70 7.14 -32.19
N GLU A 75 -36.97 6.79 -32.37
CA GLU A 75 -37.67 5.87 -31.46
C GLU A 75 -37.59 4.41 -31.95
N HIS A 76 -37.10 3.52 -31.09
CA HIS A 76 -37.07 2.07 -31.31
C HIS A 76 -37.80 1.36 -30.18
N ASN A 77 -39.04 0.92 -30.41
CA ASN A 77 -39.88 0.26 -29.40
C ASN A 77 -39.99 1.07 -28.09
N ARG A 78 -40.24 2.38 -28.17
CA ARG A 78 -40.26 3.33 -27.04
C ARG A 78 -38.89 3.56 -26.35
N SER A 79 -37.79 3.10 -26.93
CA SER A 79 -36.43 3.29 -26.43
C SER A 79 -35.56 4.10 -27.41
N ILE A 80 -34.38 4.52 -26.94
CA ILE A 80 -33.31 5.09 -27.78
C ILE A 80 -32.64 4.00 -28.63
N PRO A 81 -31.97 4.36 -29.73
CA PRO A 81 -31.22 3.40 -30.54
C PRO A 81 -30.07 2.79 -29.74
N SER A 82 -29.75 1.53 -30.01
CA SER A 82 -28.64 0.82 -29.35
C SER A 82 -27.28 1.49 -29.56
N ALA A 83 -27.06 2.09 -30.74
CA ALA A 83 -25.85 2.84 -31.02
C ALA A 83 -25.69 4.07 -30.11
N LEU A 84 -26.78 4.80 -29.85
CA LEU A 84 -26.76 5.95 -28.93
C LEU A 84 -26.54 5.50 -27.49
N ASN A 85 -27.23 4.45 -27.05
CA ASN A 85 -27.00 3.91 -25.70
C ASN A 85 -25.54 3.50 -25.50
N SER A 86 -24.99 2.76 -26.46
CA SER A 86 -23.61 2.29 -26.41
C SER A 86 -22.59 3.43 -26.43
N PHE A 87 -22.86 4.47 -27.20
CA PHE A 87 -22.05 5.69 -27.18
C PHE A 87 -22.09 6.37 -25.81
N LEU A 88 -23.26 6.50 -25.19
CA LEU A 88 -23.38 7.10 -23.86
C LEU A 88 -22.67 6.26 -22.79
N GLU A 89 -22.69 4.94 -22.88
CA GLU A 89 -21.93 4.04 -22.01
C GLU A 89 -20.41 4.29 -22.14
N TRP A 90 -19.87 4.47 -23.35
CA TRP A 90 -18.48 4.91 -23.52
C TRP A 90 -18.18 6.26 -22.87
N MET A 91 -19.11 7.21 -22.96
CA MET A 91 -18.99 8.57 -22.43
C MET A 91 -19.31 8.70 -20.93
N SER A 92 -19.50 7.58 -20.23
CA SER A 92 -19.79 7.55 -18.79
C SER A 92 -19.03 6.47 -18.02
N PHE A 93 -18.15 5.71 -18.70
CA PHE A 93 -17.39 4.64 -18.07
C PHE A 93 -16.10 5.14 -17.39
N THR A 94 -15.08 5.50 -18.18
CA THR A 94 -13.80 6.04 -17.68
C THR A 94 -13.57 7.51 -18.02
N VAL A 95 -14.46 8.09 -18.84
CA VAL A 95 -14.49 9.49 -19.24
C VAL A 95 -15.90 10.02 -19.03
N HIS A 96 -16.06 11.31 -18.74
CA HIS A 96 -17.35 11.92 -18.40
C HIS A 96 -17.58 13.27 -19.12
N PRO A 97 -17.49 13.34 -20.46
CA PRO A 97 -17.58 14.61 -21.20
C PRO A 97 -18.94 15.32 -21.11
N PHE A 98 -19.97 14.62 -20.62
CA PHE A 98 -21.31 15.16 -20.41
C PHE A 98 -21.55 15.73 -19.01
N ASP A 99 -20.59 15.60 -18.09
CA ASP A 99 -20.73 16.08 -16.72
C ASP A 99 -20.98 17.59 -16.71
N GLU A 100 -22.11 17.99 -16.13
CA GLU A 100 -22.65 19.36 -16.14
C GLU A 100 -22.84 20.00 -17.53
N LYS A 101 -22.75 19.22 -18.62
CA LYS A 101 -22.85 19.74 -19.99
C LYS A 101 -24.30 20.08 -20.31
N PRO A 102 -24.61 21.30 -20.82
CA PRO A 102 -25.95 21.61 -21.30
C PRO A 102 -26.34 20.75 -22.52
N VAL A 103 -27.45 20.01 -22.42
CA VAL A 103 -27.95 19.13 -23.48
C VAL A 103 -29.38 19.49 -23.91
N MET A 104 -29.59 19.61 -25.21
CA MET A 104 -30.91 19.64 -25.84
C MET A 104 -31.19 18.29 -26.48
N VAL A 105 -32.37 17.73 -26.21
CA VAL A 105 -32.83 16.51 -26.86
C VAL A 105 -33.86 16.86 -27.94
N VAL A 106 -33.66 16.33 -29.13
CA VAL A 106 -34.61 16.36 -30.23
C VAL A 106 -34.85 14.95 -30.74
N GLY A 107 -35.89 14.71 -31.51
CA GLY A 107 -36.09 13.35 -32.00
C GLY A 107 -37.08 13.18 -33.12
N THR A 108 -36.92 12.08 -33.83
CA THR A 108 -37.71 11.73 -35.00
C THR A 108 -38.48 10.43 -34.79
N SER A 109 -39.65 10.31 -35.42
CA SER A 109 -40.49 9.11 -35.35
C SER A 109 -41.15 8.83 -36.68
N VAL A 110 -41.40 7.55 -36.94
CA VAL A 110 -42.20 7.11 -38.10
C VAL A 110 -43.68 7.42 -37.92
N THR A 111 -44.16 7.51 -36.67
CA THR A 111 -45.58 7.77 -36.38
C THR A 111 -45.86 9.24 -36.15
N ARG A 112 -47.13 9.64 -36.23
CA ARG A 112 -47.58 11.00 -35.84
C ARG A 112 -47.47 11.28 -34.35
N GLN A 113 -47.36 10.25 -33.51
CA GLN A 113 -47.30 10.42 -32.05
C GLN A 113 -45.93 10.92 -31.56
N GLY A 114 -44.94 11.05 -32.45
CA GLY A 114 -43.63 11.65 -32.15
C GLY A 114 -42.64 10.68 -31.53
N SER A 115 -41.51 11.21 -31.05
CA SER A 115 -40.38 10.49 -30.43
C SER A 115 -40.38 10.59 -28.90
N ALA A 116 -41.52 10.96 -28.30
CA ALA A 116 -41.62 11.39 -26.91
C ALA A 116 -41.13 10.33 -25.91
N SER A 117 -41.42 9.04 -26.17
CA SER A 117 -40.99 7.97 -25.28
C SER A 117 -39.46 7.79 -25.31
N ALA A 118 -38.86 7.84 -26.51
CA ALA A 118 -37.41 7.76 -26.66
C ALA A 118 -36.70 8.98 -26.06
N GLN A 119 -37.26 10.19 -26.18
CA GLN A 119 -36.67 11.38 -25.54
C GLN A 119 -36.76 11.31 -24.02
N LEU A 120 -37.87 10.83 -23.46
CA LEU A 120 -37.98 10.63 -22.00
C LEU A 120 -36.97 9.61 -21.50
N HIS A 121 -36.81 8.49 -22.21
CA HIS A 121 -35.79 7.49 -21.86
C HIS A 121 -34.37 8.08 -21.95
N LEU A 122 -34.06 8.83 -23.01
CA LEU A 122 -32.75 9.49 -23.15
C LEU A 122 -32.48 10.47 -22.00
N ARG A 123 -33.48 11.23 -21.56
CA ARG A 123 -33.35 12.16 -20.43
C ARG A 123 -33.01 11.42 -19.14
N GLN A 124 -33.61 10.25 -18.89
CA GLN A 124 -33.27 9.42 -17.74
C GLN A 124 -31.83 8.90 -17.79
N VAL A 125 -31.33 8.54 -18.98
CA VAL A 125 -29.94 8.12 -19.16
C VAL A 125 -28.98 9.29 -18.93
N LEU A 126 -29.29 10.48 -19.46
CA LEU A 126 -28.46 11.68 -19.33
C LEU A 126 -28.39 12.21 -17.87
N ASP A 127 -29.44 11.99 -17.09
CA ASP A 127 -29.52 12.37 -15.66
C ASP A 127 -28.85 11.33 -14.73
N ALA A 128 -28.44 10.17 -15.25
CA ALA A 128 -27.85 9.11 -14.43
C ALA A 128 -26.47 9.51 -13.85
N PRO A 129 -26.14 9.07 -12.62
CA PRO A 129 -24.82 9.26 -12.04
C PRO A 129 -23.71 8.75 -12.96
N GLY A 130 -22.75 9.62 -13.29
CA GLY A 130 -21.66 9.32 -14.22
C GLY A 130 -21.89 9.85 -15.65
N VAL A 131 -23.11 10.28 -16.00
CA VAL A 131 -23.37 11.12 -17.18
C VAL A 131 -23.58 12.57 -16.75
N ASN A 132 -24.46 12.80 -15.75
CA ASN A 132 -24.69 14.09 -15.08
C ASN A 132 -24.93 15.30 -16.02
N ALA A 133 -25.57 15.09 -17.16
CA ALA A 133 -25.83 16.17 -18.11
C ALA A 133 -26.95 17.12 -17.63
N LEU A 134 -26.80 18.41 -17.89
CA LEU A 134 -27.84 19.41 -17.65
C LEU A 134 -28.81 19.42 -18.83
N VAL A 135 -29.91 18.67 -18.77
CA VAL A 135 -30.82 18.53 -19.91
C VAL A 135 -31.92 19.61 -19.90
N LEU A 136 -32.10 20.31 -21.02
CA LEU A 136 -33.11 21.38 -21.17
C LEU A 136 -34.54 20.87 -20.90
N PRO A 137 -35.26 21.38 -19.89
CA PRO A 137 -36.61 20.92 -19.55
C PRO A 137 -37.69 21.54 -20.45
N GLY A 138 -38.77 20.80 -20.70
CA GLY A 138 -40.03 21.31 -21.28
C GLY A 138 -40.03 21.75 -22.75
N ASN A 139 -38.90 21.65 -23.45
CA ASN A 139 -38.73 22.09 -24.85
C ASN A 139 -38.46 20.91 -25.78
N GLU A 140 -39.41 19.98 -25.86
CA GLU A 140 -39.25 18.73 -26.62
C GLU A 140 -39.61 18.94 -28.09
N PHE A 141 -38.61 18.91 -28.97
CA PHE A 141 -38.85 18.93 -30.41
C PHE A 141 -39.13 17.51 -30.93
N LEU A 142 -40.39 17.27 -31.33
CA LEU A 142 -40.90 15.97 -31.75
C LEU A 142 -41.25 15.97 -33.23
N LEU A 143 -40.36 15.47 -34.09
CA LEU A 143 -40.63 15.36 -35.52
C LEU A 143 -41.29 14.01 -35.85
N GLY A 144 -42.63 14.00 -35.95
CA GLY A 144 -43.41 12.85 -36.41
C GLY A 144 -43.39 12.69 -37.93
N GLN A 145 -43.73 11.49 -38.42
CA GLN A 145 -43.73 11.15 -39.85
C GLN A 145 -42.44 11.56 -40.58
N ALA A 146 -41.30 11.41 -39.91
CA ALA A 146 -40.06 12.09 -40.28
C ALA A 146 -39.51 11.72 -41.68
N ALA A 147 -39.87 10.55 -42.22
CA ALA A 147 -39.48 10.15 -43.57
C ALA A 147 -40.07 11.06 -44.67
N GLU A 148 -41.23 11.67 -44.42
CA GLU A 148 -41.93 12.55 -45.39
C GLU A 148 -41.71 14.04 -45.09
N ALA A 149 -41.16 14.36 -43.92
CA ALA A 149 -41.05 15.72 -43.39
C ALA A 149 -40.00 16.60 -44.10
N PHE A 150 -39.04 15.99 -44.82
CA PHE A 150 -37.95 16.68 -45.49
C PHE A 150 -38.16 16.77 -47.01
N ASP A 151 -37.71 17.86 -47.62
CA ASP A 151 -37.63 18.04 -49.07
C ASP A 151 -36.37 17.40 -49.69
N GLU A 152 -36.18 17.57 -51.00
CA GLU A 152 -35.04 17.00 -51.74
C GLU A 152 -33.68 17.58 -51.30
N ASN A 153 -33.67 18.76 -50.67
CA ASN A 153 -32.47 19.41 -50.15
C ASN A 153 -32.23 19.10 -48.67
N GLY A 154 -33.09 18.28 -48.04
CA GLY A 154 -33.00 17.97 -46.60
C GLY A 154 -33.58 19.05 -45.69
N ALA A 155 -34.36 20.00 -46.21
CA ALA A 155 -35.05 21.01 -45.42
C ALA A 155 -36.42 20.52 -44.94
N ILE A 156 -36.83 20.92 -43.73
CA ILE A 156 -38.17 20.60 -43.21
C ILE A 156 -39.23 21.38 -44.02
N LYS A 157 -40.22 20.68 -44.57
CA LYS A 157 -41.24 21.26 -45.47
C LYS A 157 -42.21 22.21 -44.77
N GLU A 158 -42.57 21.90 -43.53
CA GLU A 158 -43.62 22.60 -42.78
C GLU A 158 -43.06 23.78 -41.99
N ALA A 159 -43.41 25.00 -42.38
CA ALA A 159 -42.91 26.24 -41.76
C ALA A 159 -43.19 26.30 -40.25
N ASN A 160 -44.39 25.92 -39.81
CA ASN A 160 -44.76 25.91 -38.38
C ASN A 160 -43.87 24.96 -37.55
N THR A 161 -43.38 23.88 -38.16
CA THR A 161 -42.45 22.95 -37.51
C THR A 161 -41.06 23.57 -37.37
N VAL A 162 -40.62 24.32 -38.38
CA VAL A 162 -39.37 25.10 -38.31
C VAL A 162 -39.47 26.17 -37.22
N ASP A 163 -40.54 26.96 -37.18
CA ASP A 163 -40.76 27.99 -36.16
C ASP A 163 -40.70 27.41 -34.72
N PHE A 164 -41.27 26.22 -34.51
CA PHE A 164 -41.21 25.54 -33.23
C PHE A 164 -39.78 25.07 -32.88
N LEU A 165 -39.05 24.53 -33.86
CA LEU A 165 -37.64 24.15 -33.67
C LEU A 165 -36.78 25.37 -33.30
N GLU A 166 -37.00 26.51 -33.96
CA GLU A 166 -36.32 27.77 -33.66
C GLU A 166 -36.59 28.23 -32.23
N SER A 167 -37.84 28.14 -31.77
CA SER A 167 -38.22 28.44 -30.38
C SER A 167 -37.48 27.53 -29.38
N CYS A 168 -37.48 26.22 -29.63
CA CYS A 168 -36.77 25.26 -28.77
C CYS A 168 -35.26 25.53 -28.74
N PHE A 169 -34.65 25.82 -29.89
CA PHE A 169 -33.22 26.10 -29.98
C PHE A 169 -32.85 27.44 -29.33
N ALA A 170 -33.65 28.49 -29.51
CA ALA A 170 -33.46 29.76 -28.82
C ALA A 170 -33.51 29.61 -27.29
N ASN A 171 -34.41 28.76 -26.77
CA ASN A 171 -34.47 28.44 -25.35
C ASN A 171 -33.24 27.63 -24.90
N PHE A 172 -32.71 26.74 -25.74
CA PHE A 172 -31.46 26.04 -25.46
C PHE A 172 -30.28 27.00 -25.33
N LEU A 173 -30.13 27.98 -26.23
CA LEU A 173 -29.05 28.97 -26.12
C LEU A 173 -29.15 29.84 -24.86
N ARG A 174 -30.37 30.13 -24.37
CA ARG A 174 -30.56 30.80 -23.07
C ARG A 174 -30.19 29.89 -21.91
N PHE A 175 -30.53 28.61 -22.01
CA PHE A 175 -30.23 27.62 -21.00
C PHE A 175 -28.72 27.39 -20.83
N ILE A 176 -27.95 27.37 -21.94
CA ILE A 176 -26.47 27.33 -21.89
C ILE A 176 -25.94 28.50 -21.05
N LYS A 177 -26.37 29.74 -21.32
CA LYS A 177 -25.94 30.92 -20.55
C LYS A 177 -26.28 30.84 -19.07
N ALA A 178 -27.43 30.26 -18.74
CA ALA A 178 -27.85 30.08 -17.36
C ALA A 178 -26.99 29.01 -16.66
N ALA A 179 -26.68 27.90 -17.35
CA ALA A 179 -25.79 26.87 -16.84
C ALA A 179 -24.38 27.41 -16.58
N ASP A 180 -23.80 28.17 -17.52
CA ASP A 180 -22.49 28.81 -17.36
C ASP A 180 -22.45 29.73 -16.12
N SER A 181 -23.55 30.45 -15.84
CA SER A 181 -23.62 31.33 -14.66
C SER A 181 -23.65 30.59 -13.33
N LEU A 182 -24.05 29.32 -13.32
CA LEU A 182 -24.01 28.44 -12.14
C LEU A 182 -22.62 27.84 -11.92
N GLN A 183 -21.73 27.89 -12.91
CA GLN A 183 -20.37 27.34 -12.86
C GLN A 183 -19.29 28.39 -12.48
N ILE A 184 -19.67 29.66 -12.31
CA ILE A 184 -18.76 30.70 -11.81
C ILE A 184 -18.51 30.42 -10.32
N PRO A 185 -17.26 30.17 -9.88
CA PRO A 185 -16.97 29.96 -8.47
C PRO A 185 -17.38 31.20 -7.66
N ASP A 186 -18.07 31.00 -6.54
CA ASP A 186 -18.37 32.09 -5.61
C ASP A 186 -17.09 32.86 -5.27
N GLU A 187 -17.12 34.20 -5.35
CA GLU A 187 -16.05 35.05 -4.83
C GLU A 187 -15.94 34.81 -3.32
N VAL A 188 -14.87 34.14 -2.91
CA VAL A 188 -14.60 33.86 -1.49
C VAL A 188 -13.75 34.98 -0.94
N ARG A 189 -14.26 35.66 0.09
CA ARG A 189 -13.48 36.59 0.92
C ARG A 189 -13.26 36.02 2.31
N PHE A 190 -12.01 35.86 2.70
CA PHE A 190 -11.61 35.43 4.04
C PHE A 190 -11.38 36.65 4.94
N GLU A 191 -11.64 36.51 6.23
CA GLU A 191 -11.07 37.40 7.23
C GLU A 191 -9.55 37.15 7.30
N PRO A 192 -8.69 38.15 6.99
CA PRO A 192 -7.24 37.93 6.95
C PRO A 192 -6.68 37.62 8.33
N GLY A 193 -5.75 36.67 8.41
CA GLY A 193 -5.08 36.31 9.66
C GLY A 193 -4.58 34.87 9.72
N ASP A 194 -3.98 34.54 10.86
CA ASP A 194 -3.47 33.19 11.17
C ASP A 194 -4.43 32.49 12.12
N TYR A 195 -4.95 31.34 11.69
CA TYR A 195 -5.93 30.55 12.45
C TYR A 195 -5.30 29.25 12.91
N GLN A 196 -5.23 29.08 14.23
CA GLN A 196 -4.77 27.84 14.85
C GLN A 196 -5.93 26.87 14.98
N VAL A 197 -5.76 25.68 14.42
CA VAL A 197 -6.75 24.60 14.46
C VAL A 197 -6.08 23.30 14.86
N LYS A 198 -6.88 22.37 15.36
CA LYS A 198 -6.39 21.10 15.88
C LYS A 198 -7.39 20.01 15.56
N THR A 199 -6.96 19.04 14.77
CA THR A 199 -7.78 17.88 14.36
C THR A 199 -7.15 16.57 14.82
N LYS A 200 -7.73 15.44 14.44
CA LYS A 200 -7.17 14.11 14.71
C LYS A 200 -6.35 13.63 13.51
N GLY A 201 -5.09 13.27 13.75
CA GLY A 201 -4.24 12.48 12.87
C GLY A 201 -4.33 10.99 13.19
N HIS A 202 -3.43 10.19 12.63
CA HIS A 202 -3.36 8.74 12.88
C HIS A 202 -2.95 8.42 14.32
N ASN A 203 -1.93 9.10 14.85
CA ASN A 203 -1.30 8.77 16.13
C ASN A 203 -1.69 9.72 17.27
N GLY A 204 -2.46 10.76 16.96
CA GLY A 204 -2.82 11.75 17.96
C GLY A 204 -3.51 12.95 17.37
N ASP A 205 -3.31 14.09 18.02
CA ASP A 205 -3.81 15.35 17.49
C ASP A 205 -2.86 15.91 16.43
N LEU A 206 -3.41 16.63 15.47
CA LEU A 206 -2.70 17.28 14.38
C LEU A 206 -2.91 18.81 14.47
N PRO A 207 -2.09 19.53 15.25
CA PRO A 207 -2.14 20.98 15.31
C PRO A 207 -1.66 21.60 13.99
N MET A 208 -2.31 22.66 13.53
CA MET A 208 -1.85 23.42 12.36
C MET A 208 -2.25 24.90 12.43
N VAL A 209 -1.50 25.73 11.71
CA VAL A 209 -1.77 27.15 11.51
C VAL A 209 -2.05 27.37 10.03
N VAL A 210 -3.21 27.95 9.70
CA VAL A 210 -3.58 28.31 8.33
C VAL A 210 -3.65 29.82 8.23
N SER A 211 -2.92 30.38 7.26
CA SER A 211 -2.84 31.82 7.02
C SER A 211 -3.72 32.20 5.83
N PHE A 212 -4.53 33.24 5.99
CA PHE A 212 -5.39 33.79 4.93
C PHE A 212 -5.04 35.24 4.64
N SER A 213 -5.04 35.60 3.37
CA SER A 213 -5.29 36.98 2.94
C SER A 213 -6.77 37.14 2.59
N GLU A 214 -7.22 38.34 2.23
CA GLU A 214 -8.64 38.58 1.92
C GLU A 214 -9.18 37.63 0.85
N ASN A 215 -8.34 37.18 -0.10
CA ASN A 215 -8.80 36.47 -1.29
C ASN A 215 -8.27 35.04 -1.41
N ARG A 216 -7.39 34.57 -0.52
CA ARG A 216 -6.76 33.25 -0.66
C ARG A 216 -6.20 32.67 0.64
N ILE A 217 -6.05 31.35 0.64
CA ILE A 217 -5.18 30.60 1.54
C ILE A 217 -3.74 30.89 1.12
N GLU A 218 -2.96 31.47 2.03
CA GLU A 218 -1.56 31.85 1.81
C GLU A 218 -0.60 30.73 2.19
N ASP A 219 -0.83 30.12 3.36
CA ASP A 219 0.09 29.15 3.95
C ASP A 219 -0.65 28.17 4.87
N ILE A 220 -0.10 26.96 5.01
CA ILE A 220 -0.60 25.90 5.88
C ILE A 220 0.62 25.27 6.56
N LYS A 221 0.78 25.53 7.87
CA LYS A 221 1.87 24.97 8.68
C LYS A 221 1.31 23.91 9.62
N VAL A 222 1.74 22.67 9.45
CA VAL A 222 1.29 21.53 10.27
C VAL A 222 2.39 21.15 11.26
N ASP A 223 2.03 20.94 12.52
CA ASP A 223 2.90 20.31 13.51
C ASP A 223 2.86 18.79 13.32
N THR A 224 3.96 18.22 12.84
CA THR A 224 4.06 16.81 12.47
C THR A 224 4.57 15.91 13.61
N GLY A 225 4.95 16.48 14.75
CA GLY A 225 5.66 15.75 15.83
C GLY A 225 4.86 14.63 16.49
N GLY A 226 3.53 14.60 16.28
CA GLY A 226 2.65 13.53 16.77
C GLY A 226 2.46 12.35 15.80
N GLU A 227 2.93 12.42 14.56
CA GLU A 227 2.63 11.46 13.50
C GLU A 227 3.79 10.49 13.19
N THR A 228 3.54 9.50 12.32
CA THR A 228 4.57 8.49 11.99
C THR A 228 5.56 9.04 10.98
N GLU A 229 6.79 9.31 11.44
CA GLU A 229 7.92 9.73 10.59
C GLU A 229 8.13 8.78 9.40
N GLY A 230 8.33 9.34 8.21
CA GLY A 230 8.57 8.58 6.98
C GLY A 230 7.33 7.95 6.34
N ILE A 231 6.16 8.00 6.99
CA ILE A 231 4.88 7.50 6.43
C ILE A 231 3.94 8.67 6.12
N ALA A 232 3.80 9.61 7.05
CA ALA A 232 2.88 10.75 6.91
C ALA A 232 3.51 11.96 6.20
N ASP A 233 4.83 11.98 6.01
CA ASP A 233 5.57 13.13 5.46
C ASP A 233 4.98 13.65 4.13
N THR A 234 4.61 12.73 3.22
CA THR A 234 4.00 13.09 1.93
C THR A 234 2.66 13.83 2.09
N VAL A 235 1.90 13.60 3.17
CA VAL A 235 0.68 14.36 3.48
C VAL A 235 1.01 15.82 3.74
N PHE A 236 2.05 16.09 4.52
CA PHE A 236 2.42 17.43 4.93
C PHE A 236 3.14 18.22 3.84
N GLU A 237 3.72 17.54 2.87
CA GLU A 237 4.36 18.19 1.72
C GLU A 237 3.36 18.43 0.57
N ARG A 238 2.56 17.42 0.20
CA ARG A 238 1.74 17.46 -1.02
C ARG A 238 0.40 18.19 -0.83
N LEU A 239 -0.36 17.83 0.20
CA LEU A 239 -1.73 18.34 0.36
C LEU A 239 -1.77 19.85 0.60
N PRO A 240 -0.93 20.44 1.48
CA PRO A 240 -0.82 21.89 1.60
C PRO A 240 -0.58 22.60 0.27
N GLN A 241 0.34 22.08 -0.54
CA GLN A 241 0.66 22.68 -1.85
C GLN A 241 -0.52 22.58 -2.81
N GLU A 242 -1.20 21.44 -2.90
CA GLU A 242 -2.38 21.27 -3.75
C GLU A 242 -3.53 22.19 -3.33
N ILE A 243 -3.78 22.31 -2.02
CA ILE A 243 -4.82 23.19 -1.47
C ILE A 243 -4.50 24.66 -1.75
N ILE A 244 -3.26 25.09 -1.50
CA ILE A 244 -2.82 26.48 -1.72
C ILE A 244 -2.79 26.82 -3.22
N ALA A 245 -2.29 25.92 -4.07
CA ALA A 245 -2.21 26.17 -5.51
C ALA A 245 -3.60 26.17 -6.16
N GLY A 246 -4.45 25.19 -5.81
CA GLY A 246 -5.79 25.07 -6.37
C GLY A 246 -6.84 25.94 -5.69
N GLN A 247 -6.52 26.54 -4.53
CA GLN A 247 -7.49 27.23 -3.66
C GLN A 247 -8.76 26.39 -3.50
N THR A 248 -8.57 25.11 -3.18
CA THR A 248 -9.60 24.07 -3.17
C THR A 248 -9.34 23.08 -2.04
N LEU A 249 -10.40 22.57 -1.44
CA LEU A 249 -10.34 21.45 -0.49
C LEU A 249 -10.68 20.10 -1.18
N ASN A 250 -11.01 20.15 -2.48
CA ASN A 250 -11.19 18.97 -3.32
C ASN A 250 -9.82 18.46 -3.79
N VAL A 251 -9.12 17.76 -2.89
CA VAL A 251 -7.79 17.19 -3.12
C VAL A 251 -7.77 15.71 -2.75
N ASP A 252 -6.92 14.93 -3.40
CA ASP A 252 -6.88 13.49 -3.21
C ASP A 252 -6.11 13.12 -1.94
N ALA A 253 -6.76 12.37 -1.04
CA ALA A 253 -6.09 11.82 0.13
C ALA A 253 -4.89 10.96 -0.27
N VAL A 254 -3.80 11.03 0.50
CA VAL A 254 -2.59 10.24 0.25
C VAL A 254 -2.86 8.77 0.63
N SER A 255 -2.67 7.86 -0.33
CA SER A 255 -2.82 6.42 -0.09
C SER A 255 -1.90 5.97 1.04
N GLY A 256 -2.46 5.24 2.02
CA GLY A 256 -1.71 4.75 3.19
C GLY A 256 -1.57 5.72 4.36
N ALA A 257 -1.94 6.98 4.17
CA ALA A 257 -1.97 8.01 5.20
C ALA A 257 -3.32 8.74 5.17
N SER A 258 -4.41 7.98 4.93
CA SER A 258 -5.75 8.56 4.73
C SER A 258 -6.28 9.25 5.97
N VAL A 259 -6.06 8.68 7.17
CA VAL A 259 -6.49 9.31 8.44
C VAL A 259 -5.83 10.68 8.59
N THR A 260 -4.51 10.75 8.41
CA THR A 260 -3.74 12.00 8.48
C THR A 260 -4.13 12.97 7.37
N SER A 261 -4.41 12.48 6.15
CA SER A 261 -4.87 13.30 5.01
C SER A 261 -6.19 13.98 5.31
N TYR A 262 -7.18 13.23 5.79
CA TYR A 262 -8.48 13.79 6.17
C TYR A 262 -8.35 14.70 7.39
N GLY A 263 -7.49 14.36 8.37
CA GLY A 263 -7.16 15.24 9.48
C GLY A 263 -6.65 16.62 9.04
N LEU A 264 -5.77 16.66 8.04
CA LEU A 264 -5.27 17.91 7.44
C LEU A 264 -6.37 18.66 6.69
N ILE A 265 -7.10 17.99 5.79
CA ILE A 265 -8.18 18.61 4.99
C ILE A 265 -9.27 19.19 5.90
N ASP A 266 -9.68 18.45 6.94
CA ASP A 266 -10.67 18.88 7.91
C ASP A 266 -10.14 20.03 8.77
N GLY A 267 -8.84 20.04 9.09
CA GLY A 267 -8.20 21.15 9.81
C GLY A 267 -8.26 22.43 9.00
N VAL A 268 -7.88 22.38 7.72
CA VAL A 268 -7.99 23.53 6.82
C VAL A 268 -9.45 23.95 6.65
N ALA A 269 -10.39 23.01 6.52
CA ALA A 269 -11.82 23.30 6.47
C ALA A 269 -12.32 24.04 7.74
N GLN A 270 -11.81 23.65 8.91
CA GLN A 270 -12.10 24.30 10.18
C GLN A 270 -11.55 25.74 10.21
N ALA A 271 -10.33 25.94 9.71
CA ALA A 271 -9.71 27.26 9.63
C ALA A 271 -10.45 28.18 8.64
N VAL A 272 -10.86 27.65 7.49
CA VAL A 272 -11.69 28.36 6.49
C VAL A 272 -13.00 28.84 7.13
N LYS A 273 -13.63 27.98 7.94
CA LYS A 273 -14.84 28.35 8.69
C LYS A 273 -14.59 29.45 9.72
N LEU A 274 -13.45 29.41 10.42
CA LEU A 274 -13.06 30.45 11.37
C LEU A 274 -12.72 31.78 10.68
N ALA A 275 -12.23 31.73 9.44
CA ALA A 275 -11.99 32.89 8.60
C ALA A 275 -13.25 33.43 7.89
N GLY A 276 -14.45 33.01 8.34
CA GLY A 276 -15.73 33.56 7.88
C GLY A 276 -16.31 32.94 6.60
N VAL A 277 -15.74 31.85 6.09
CA VAL A 277 -16.13 31.23 4.80
C VAL A 277 -16.75 29.85 5.03
N ASP A 278 -17.79 29.48 4.27
CA ASP A 278 -18.27 28.09 4.27
C ASP A 278 -17.26 27.17 3.55
N PRO A 279 -16.60 26.22 4.24
CA PRO A 279 -15.64 25.33 3.62
C PRO A 279 -16.23 24.46 2.50
N ASN A 280 -17.56 24.28 2.44
CA ASN A 280 -18.20 23.56 1.33
C ASN A 280 -17.99 24.26 -0.03
N ILE A 281 -17.80 25.58 -0.04
CA ILE A 281 -17.48 26.32 -1.28
C ILE A 281 -16.16 25.80 -1.86
N LEU A 282 -15.13 25.68 -1.02
CA LEU A 282 -13.82 25.16 -1.45
C LEU A 282 -13.84 23.65 -1.72
N LYS A 283 -14.70 22.87 -1.05
CA LYS A 283 -14.87 21.43 -1.34
C LYS A 283 -15.55 21.15 -2.68
N LYS A 284 -16.38 22.08 -3.17
CA LYS A 284 -17.06 21.98 -4.47
C LYS A 284 -16.24 22.50 -5.64
N ARG A 285 -15.15 23.23 -5.37
CA ARG A 285 -14.24 23.68 -6.42
C ARG A 285 -13.63 22.48 -7.16
N PRO A 286 -13.33 22.62 -8.46
CA PRO A 286 -12.66 21.57 -9.21
C PRO A 286 -11.33 21.20 -8.53
N LYS A 287 -10.92 19.94 -8.72
CA LYS A 287 -9.57 19.52 -8.32
C LYS A 287 -8.52 20.37 -9.06
N PRO A 288 -7.32 20.57 -8.50
CA PRO A 288 -6.24 21.23 -9.21
C PRO A 288 -6.03 20.56 -10.57
N SER A 289 -6.13 21.32 -11.66
CA SER A 289 -5.92 20.82 -13.02
C SER A 289 -4.53 20.21 -13.15
N LYS A 290 -4.45 18.89 -13.33
CA LYS A 290 -3.21 18.20 -13.70
C LYS A 290 -3.04 18.35 -15.20
N SER A 291 -1.90 18.90 -15.65
CA SER A 291 -1.63 19.09 -17.09
C SER A 291 -1.79 17.76 -17.85
N GLN A 292 -2.58 17.77 -18.93
CA GLN A 292 -3.01 16.59 -19.70
C GLN A 292 -1.97 16.03 -20.70
N ASP A 293 -0.68 16.36 -20.57
CA ASP A 293 0.33 15.70 -21.39
C ASP A 293 0.50 14.24 -20.96
N LEU A 294 -0.21 13.35 -21.65
CA LEU A 294 -0.17 11.89 -21.45
C LEU A 294 0.82 11.18 -22.38
N SER A 295 1.65 11.91 -23.14
CA SER A 295 2.70 11.28 -23.96
C SER A 295 3.64 10.44 -23.09
N PRO A 296 4.14 9.26 -23.50
CA PRO A 296 4.97 8.44 -22.61
C PRO A 296 6.21 9.18 -22.08
N LEU A 297 6.48 9.07 -20.77
CA LEU A 297 7.74 9.51 -20.19
C LEU A 297 8.79 8.43 -20.44
N GLU A 298 9.82 8.75 -21.22
CA GLU A 298 10.93 7.83 -21.48
C GLU A 298 12.15 8.18 -20.63
N TYR A 299 12.65 7.17 -19.92
CA TYR A 299 13.88 7.24 -19.13
C TYR A 299 14.86 6.17 -19.58
N GLY A 300 16.16 6.45 -19.41
CA GLY A 300 17.24 5.50 -19.60
C GLY A 300 18.11 5.42 -18.36
N THR A 301 18.48 4.22 -17.95
CA THR A 301 19.36 3.99 -16.79
C THR A 301 20.15 2.68 -16.97
N ASP A 302 21.20 2.47 -16.20
CA ASP A 302 21.92 1.19 -16.23
C ASP A 302 21.10 0.10 -15.53
N VAL A 303 20.58 0.40 -14.35
CA VAL A 303 19.77 -0.53 -13.54
C VAL A 303 18.46 0.13 -13.13
N VAL A 304 17.33 -0.54 -13.35
CA VAL A 304 16.05 -0.13 -12.77
C VAL A 304 15.70 -1.03 -11.58
N VAL A 305 15.31 -0.40 -10.48
CA VAL A 305 14.93 -1.09 -9.24
C VAL A 305 13.43 -0.92 -9.02
N VAL A 306 12.71 -2.02 -8.81
CA VAL A 306 11.26 -2.03 -8.62
C VAL A 306 10.93 -2.29 -7.15
N GLY A 307 10.55 -1.23 -6.43
CA GLY A 307 10.26 -1.21 -5.00
C GLY A 307 11.24 -0.33 -4.22
N GLY A 308 10.70 0.64 -3.48
CA GLY A 308 11.45 1.61 -2.67
C GLY A 308 11.66 1.19 -1.21
N GLY A 309 11.62 -0.12 -0.91
CA GLY A 309 11.94 -0.67 0.41
C GLY A 309 13.45 -0.86 0.64
N GLY A 310 13.85 -1.38 1.81
CA GLY A 310 15.27 -1.49 2.16
C GLY A 310 16.13 -2.28 1.16
N ALA A 311 15.58 -3.35 0.55
CA ALA A 311 16.30 -4.10 -0.48
C ALA A 311 16.54 -3.28 -1.74
N GLY A 312 15.53 -2.53 -2.18
CA GLY A 312 15.60 -1.73 -3.39
C GLY A 312 16.50 -0.52 -3.21
N LEU A 313 16.36 0.20 -2.10
CA LEU A 313 17.24 1.32 -1.79
C LEU A 313 18.69 0.86 -1.60
N ALA A 314 18.92 -0.30 -0.97
CA ALA A 314 20.28 -0.85 -0.86
C ALA A 314 20.90 -1.22 -2.21
N ALA A 315 20.09 -1.81 -3.10
CA ALA A 315 20.51 -2.09 -4.47
C ALA A 315 20.87 -0.80 -5.22
N ALA A 316 19.99 0.20 -5.19
CA ALA A 316 20.19 1.49 -5.84
C ALA A 316 21.45 2.21 -5.32
N SER A 317 21.64 2.30 -4.00
CA SER A 317 22.85 2.88 -3.40
C SER A 317 24.11 2.15 -3.86
N ARG A 318 24.07 0.82 -4.00
CA ARG A 318 25.22 0.05 -4.48
C ARG A 318 25.51 0.28 -5.96
N VAL A 319 24.49 0.48 -6.79
CA VAL A 319 24.64 0.88 -8.20
C VAL A 319 25.33 2.24 -8.31
N LEU A 320 24.90 3.22 -7.50
CA LEU A 320 25.47 4.56 -7.47
C LEU A 320 26.92 4.56 -6.96
N GLN A 321 27.23 3.79 -5.92
CA GLN A 321 28.61 3.60 -5.43
C GLN A 321 29.55 3.01 -6.49
N ALA A 322 29.02 2.32 -7.50
CA ALA A 322 29.79 1.80 -8.63
C ALA A 322 29.91 2.80 -9.81
N GLY A 323 29.40 4.02 -9.64
CA GLY A 323 29.44 5.07 -10.66
C GLY A 323 28.48 4.82 -11.84
N LYS A 324 27.44 4.01 -11.65
CA LYS A 324 26.40 3.73 -12.65
C LYS A 324 25.09 4.41 -12.28
N SER A 325 24.20 4.58 -13.25
CA SER A 325 22.90 5.22 -13.05
C SER A 325 21.83 4.25 -12.57
N THR A 326 20.89 4.73 -11.75
CA THR A 326 19.74 3.92 -11.30
C THR A 326 18.46 4.74 -11.18
N ILE A 327 17.33 4.10 -11.47
CA ILE A 327 15.99 4.64 -11.19
C ILE A 327 15.24 3.65 -10.29
N VAL A 328 14.75 4.14 -9.15
CA VAL A 328 13.89 3.39 -8.23
C VAL A 328 12.43 3.73 -8.52
N LEU A 329 11.61 2.72 -8.78
CA LEU A 329 10.16 2.86 -8.98
C LEU A 329 9.42 2.34 -7.75
N GLU A 330 8.68 3.21 -7.07
CA GLU A 330 7.82 2.87 -5.94
C GLU A 330 6.36 3.11 -6.34
N LYS A 331 5.48 2.13 -6.10
CA LYS A 331 4.06 2.28 -6.45
C LYS A 331 3.30 3.14 -5.46
N PHE A 332 3.80 3.26 -4.24
CA PHE A 332 3.21 4.02 -3.16
C PHE A 332 3.70 5.47 -3.16
N PRO A 333 2.95 6.41 -2.55
CA PRO A 333 3.40 7.80 -2.40
C PRO A 333 4.57 8.00 -1.44
N ALA A 334 4.91 7.00 -0.63
CA ALA A 334 6.01 7.03 0.32
C ALA A 334 6.93 5.82 0.14
N LEU A 335 8.22 6.00 0.46
CA LEU A 335 9.23 4.95 0.42
C LEU A 335 9.17 4.04 1.65
N GLY A 336 9.95 2.97 1.61
CA GLY A 336 10.23 2.12 2.77
C GLY A 336 9.35 0.89 2.90
N GLY A 337 8.12 0.88 2.38
CA GLY A 337 7.25 -0.30 2.42
C GLY A 337 7.11 -0.89 3.83
N ASN A 338 7.38 -2.18 4.01
CA ASN A 338 7.46 -2.79 5.34
C ASN A 338 8.74 -2.45 6.11
N THR A 339 9.83 -2.04 5.44
CA THR A 339 11.11 -1.73 6.09
C THR A 339 10.98 -0.55 7.04
N VAL A 340 10.30 0.53 6.64
CA VAL A 340 10.10 1.71 7.51
C VAL A 340 9.28 1.37 8.77
N ARG A 341 8.44 0.33 8.70
CA ARG A 341 7.60 -0.17 9.82
C ARG A 341 8.32 -1.20 10.71
N ALA A 342 9.56 -1.56 10.37
CA ALA A 342 10.32 -2.49 11.19
C ALA A 342 10.70 -1.82 12.51
N GLY A 343 10.27 -2.38 13.63
CA GLY A 343 10.76 -1.98 14.96
C GLY A 343 11.52 -3.08 15.68
N GLY A 344 12.20 -3.95 14.92
CA GLY A 344 13.21 -4.87 15.43
C GLY A 344 14.61 -4.59 14.85
N PRO A 345 15.68 -5.00 15.56
CA PRO A 345 17.06 -4.81 15.13
C PRO A 345 17.45 -5.71 13.94
N MET A 346 18.56 -5.38 13.29
CA MET A 346 19.16 -6.19 12.22
C MET A 346 20.08 -7.27 12.81
N ASN A 347 19.87 -8.53 12.46
CA ASN A 347 20.72 -9.61 12.96
C ASN A 347 22.05 -9.67 12.20
N ALA A 348 23.16 -9.72 12.92
CA ALA A 348 24.45 -10.13 12.38
C ALA A 348 25.29 -10.75 13.50
N ALA A 349 26.02 -11.81 13.21
CA ALA A 349 27.05 -12.28 14.13
C ALA A 349 28.24 -11.31 14.08
N ASP A 350 28.52 -10.66 15.21
CA ASP A 350 29.72 -9.85 15.46
C ASP A 350 30.36 -10.30 16.78
N PRO A 351 31.19 -11.36 16.75
CA PRO A 351 31.79 -11.91 17.96
C PRO A 351 32.68 -10.91 18.71
N ASP A 352 33.25 -9.91 18.03
CA ASP A 352 34.12 -8.91 18.65
C ASP A 352 33.34 -7.86 19.44
N TRP A 353 32.15 -7.51 18.97
CA TRP A 353 31.20 -6.69 19.72
C TRP A 353 30.48 -7.50 20.80
N GLN A 354 29.97 -8.69 20.46
CA GLN A 354 29.16 -9.51 21.37
C GLN A 354 29.94 -9.98 22.59
N LYS A 355 31.25 -10.25 22.48
CA LYS A 355 32.10 -10.60 23.63
C LYS A 355 32.26 -9.48 24.67
N GLN A 356 31.78 -8.26 24.39
CA GLN A 356 31.78 -7.16 25.35
C GLN A 356 30.59 -7.21 26.32
N PHE A 357 29.58 -8.05 26.03
CA PHE A 357 28.42 -8.24 26.88
C PHE A 357 28.57 -9.49 27.73
N ALA A 358 28.08 -9.46 28.96
CA ALA A 358 27.99 -10.65 29.78
C ALA A 358 27.03 -11.70 29.17
N ALA A 359 27.36 -12.97 29.37
CA ALA A 359 26.42 -14.06 29.12
C ALA A 359 25.26 -13.98 30.11
N LEU A 360 24.04 -14.22 29.64
CA LEU A 360 22.85 -14.27 30.50
C LEU A 360 22.67 -15.67 31.11
N PRO A 361 22.04 -15.78 32.30
CA PRO A 361 21.58 -17.07 32.83
C PRO A 361 20.71 -17.79 31.78
N GLY A 362 21.06 -19.03 31.44
CA GLY A 362 20.37 -19.85 30.43
C GLY A 362 21.12 -20.03 29.11
N GLU A 363 21.92 -19.05 28.67
CA GLU A 363 22.62 -19.12 27.36
C GLU A 363 23.60 -20.30 27.29
N ALA A 364 24.28 -20.60 28.39
CA ALA A 364 25.15 -21.78 28.46
C ALA A 364 24.37 -23.11 28.36
N SER A 365 23.10 -23.14 28.76
CA SER A 365 22.23 -24.32 28.60
C SER A 365 21.92 -24.54 27.12
N VAL A 366 21.45 -23.49 26.43
CA VAL A 366 21.14 -23.51 25.00
C VAL A 366 22.36 -23.98 24.18
N LEU A 367 23.56 -23.49 24.50
CA LEU A 367 24.78 -23.93 23.83
C LEU A 367 25.09 -25.42 24.11
N LYS A 368 24.91 -25.90 25.34
CA LYS A 368 25.09 -27.33 25.67
C LYS A 368 24.10 -28.22 24.92
N GLU A 369 22.84 -27.80 24.80
CA GLU A 369 21.86 -28.55 24.01
C GLU A 369 22.29 -28.71 22.55
N MET A 370 22.88 -27.66 21.96
CA MET A 370 23.41 -27.74 20.60
C MET A 370 24.68 -28.59 20.51
N LEU A 371 25.51 -28.59 21.55
CA LEU A 371 26.68 -29.47 21.66
C LEU A 371 26.27 -30.94 21.70
N ASP A 372 25.18 -31.25 22.39
CA ASP A 372 24.66 -32.62 22.57
C ASP A 372 23.66 -33.03 21.47
N TYR A 373 23.27 -32.10 20.59
CA TYR A 373 22.31 -32.35 19.53
C TYR A 373 22.83 -33.37 18.52
N ASP A 374 21.95 -34.29 18.12
CA ASP A 374 22.29 -35.38 17.21
C ASP A 374 22.52 -34.87 15.78
N LEU A 375 23.76 -34.97 15.31
CA LEU A 375 24.18 -34.59 13.96
C LEU A 375 23.38 -35.32 12.88
N ALA A 376 22.89 -36.56 13.14
CA ALA A 376 22.11 -37.32 12.18
C ALA A 376 20.73 -36.71 11.87
N LYS A 377 20.26 -35.77 12.70
CA LYS A 377 19.00 -35.02 12.49
C LYS A 377 19.19 -33.75 11.65
N ILE A 378 20.44 -33.41 11.31
CA ILE A 378 20.79 -32.24 10.51
C ILE A 378 20.87 -32.65 9.03
N ASP A 379 20.30 -31.83 8.15
CA ASP A 379 20.32 -32.07 6.70
C ASP A 379 21.78 -32.12 6.18
N PRO A 380 22.10 -33.05 5.25
CA PRO A 380 23.49 -33.35 4.88
C PRO A 380 24.36 -32.14 4.53
N GLU A 381 23.79 -31.15 3.85
CA GLU A 381 24.46 -29.92 3.43
C GLU A 381 24.86 -29.01 4.61
N TYR A 382 24.18 -29.10 5.75
CA TYR A 382 24.49 -28.33 6.96
C TYR A 382 25.40 -29.07 7.96
N GLN A 383 25.60 -30.38 7.81
CA GLN A 383 26.30 -31.21 8.81
C GLN A 383 27.75 -30.75 9.06
N ALA A 384 28.46 -30.34 8.02
CA ALA A 384 29.85 -29.88 8.15
C ALA A 384 29.95 -28.62 9.03
N ASP A 385 29.07 -27.64 8.79
CA ASP A 385 28.99 -26.41 9.56
C ASP A 385 28.49 -26.64 10.98
N PHE A 386 27.52 -27.55 11.15
CA PHE A 386 27.01 -27.93 12.47
C PHE A 386 28.10 -28.55 13.35
N LYS A 387 28.88 -29.46 12.78
CA LYS A 387 30.02 -30.08 13.49
C LYS A 387 31.10 -29.06 13.85
N ALA A 388 31.38 -28.11 12.95
CA ALA A 388 32.32 -27.03 13.23
C ALA A 388 31.82 -26.09 14.34
N LEU A 389 30.52 -25.76 14.33
CA LEU A 389 29.86 -25.02 15.40
C LEU A 389 29.96 -25.75 16.75
N GLN A 390 29.71 -27.06 16.80
CA GLN A 390 29.86 -27.85 18.02
C GLN A 390 31.29 -27.74 18.59
N GLY A 391 32.30 -27.69 17.72
CA GLY A 391 33.68 -27.39 18.13
C GLY A 391 33.82 -26.01 18.80
N GLN A 392 33.29 -24.96 18.16
CA GLN A 392 33.33 -23.59 18.71
C GLN A 392 32.64 -23.49 20.07
N ILE A 393 31.47 -24.12 20.20
CA ILE A 393 30.70 -24.14 21.45
C ILE A 393 31.48 -24.87 22.55
N LYS A 394 32.06 -26.04 22.21
CA LYS A 394 32.85 -26.82 23.16
C LYS A 394 34.03 -26.02 23.70
N ASP A 395 34.74 -25.32 22.83
CA ASP A 395 35.90 -24.51 23.21
C ASP A 395 35.48 -23.32 24.09
N TYR A 396 34.39 -22.62 23.73
CA TYR A 396 33.83 -21.55 24.54
C TYR A 396 33.43 -22.01 25.95
N LEU A 397 32.68 -23.13 26.06
CA LEU A 397 32.22 -23.67 27.34
C LEU A 397 33.39 -24.21 28.20
N ALA A 398 34.42 -24.77 27.57
CA ALA A 398 35.62 -25.23 28.27
C ALA A 398 36.47 -24.07 28.82
N GLY A 399 36.47 -22.93 28.12
CA GLY A 399 37.22 -21.73 28.49
C GLY A 399 36.70 -20.99 29.73
N LYS A 400 35.55 -21.40 30.30
CA LYS A 400 34.83 -20.69 31.37
C LYS A 400 34.54 -19.21 31.01
N ALA A 401 34.36 -18.93 29.73
CA ALA A 401 34.02 -17.61 29.25
C ALA A 401 32.66 -17.16 29.82
N ASP A 402 32.59 -15.89 30.24
CA ASP A 402 31.44 -15.25 30.88
C ASP A 402 30.81 -14.16 30.00
N TYR A 403 31.13 -14.17 28.70
CA TYR A 403 30.65 -13.20 27.71
C TYR A 403 29.66 -13.82 26.72
N LEU A 404 28.83 -13.03 26.05
CA LEU A 404 27.89 -13.51 25.04
C LEU A 404 28.64 -14.14 23.85
N PHE A 405 28.49 -15.46 23.69
CA PHE A 405 29.00 -16.21 22.54
C PHE A 405 28.16 -15.93 21.29
N ASP A 406 28.79 -15.74 20.14
CA ASP A 406 28.14 -15.89 18.83
C ASP A 406 29.19 -16.25 17.77
N SER A 407 28.72 -16.70 16.61
CA SER A 407 29.56 -16.93 15.45
C SER A 407 28.71 -16.94 14.17
N ILE A 408 29.36 -16.77 13.02
CA ILE A 408 28.69 -16.91 11.72
C ILE A 408 28.03 -18.30 11.60
N LEU A 409 28.72 -19.35 12.06
CA LEU A 409 28.16 -20.71 12.06
C LEU A 409 26.95 -20.83 12.98
N TRP A 410 26.97 -20.18 14.14
CA TRP A 410 25.83 -20.18 15.05
C TRP A 410 24.61 -19.49 14.43
N HIS A 411 24.81 -18.31 13.83
CA HIS A 411 23.76 -17.60 13.10
C HIS A 411 23.21 -18.42 11.93
N ARG A 412 24.07 -19.12 11.19
CA ARG A 412 23.69 -19.99 10.06
C ARG A 412 22.82 -21.16 10.51
N ILE A 413 23.30 -21.92 11.48
CA ILE A 413 22.59 -23.09 12.00
C ILE A 413 21.26 -22.69 12.65
N GLN A 414 21.22 -21.58 13.41
CA GLN A 414 19.95 -21.10 13.94
C GLN A 414 18.97 -20.68 12.84
N THR A 415 19.45 -20.03 11.77
CA THR A 415 18.59 -19.63 10.65
C THR A 415 18.00 -20.86 9.96
N TYR A 416 18.80 -21.91 9.76
CA TYR A 416 18.38 -23.20 9.24
C TYR A 416 17.33 -23.89 10.12
N LEU A 417 17.66 -24.14 11.39
CA LEU A 417 16.75 -24.81 12.34
C LEU A 417 15.46 -24.00 12.55
N GLY A 418 15.59 -22.67 12.59
CA GLY A 418 14.48 -21.74 12.72
C GLY A 418 13.51 -21.79 11.55
N GLY A 419 14.00 -22.08 10.33
CA GLY A 419 13.21 -22.17 9.10
C GLY A 419 12.73 -23.58 8.73
N LYS A 420 13.27 -24.64 9.34
CA LYS A 420 12.88 -26.02 9.03
C LYS A 420 11.46 -26.32 9.51
N ARG A 421 10.52 -26.64 8.61
CA ARG A 421 9.11 -26.93 8.91
C ARG A 421 8.53 -28.02 8.01
N VAL A 422 7.45 -28.64 8.47
CA VAL A 422 6.61 -29.55 7.68
C VAL A 422 5.24 -28.89 7.50
N ASP A 423 4.75 -28.85 6.26
CA ASP A 423 3.42 -28.32 5.95
C ASP A 423 2.30 -29.33 6.27
N LEU A 424 1.03 -28.90 6.13
CA LEU A 424 -0.14 -29.75 6.39
C LEU A 424 -0.27 -30.93 5.42
N ASN A 425 0.47 -30.93 4.31
CA ASN A 425 0.52 -32.01 3.33
C ASN A 425 1.67 -32.99 3.61
N GLY A 426 2.47 -32.76 4.65
CA GLY A 426 3.64 -33.58 4.99
C GLY A 426 4.91 -33.23 4.21
N ASN A 427 4.95 -32.09 3.50
CA ASN A 427 6.14 -31.65 2.80
C ASN A 427 7.07 -30.90 3.77
N GLU A 428 8.30 -31.37 3.90
CA GLU A 428 9.35 -30.67 4.65
C GLU A 428 10.02 -29.58 3.79
N ILE A 429 10.34 -28.44 4.42
CA ILE A 429 11.14 -27.36 3.83
C ILE A 429 12.13 -26.85 4.88
N HIS A 430 13.31 -26.41 4.44
CA HIS A 430 14.26 -25.63 5.22
C HIS A 430 14.94 -24.60 4.32
N GLY A 431 15.69 -23.66 4.90
CA GLY A 431 16.42 -22.67 4.13
C GLY A 431 17.44 -23.34 3.20
N ASP A 432 17.50 -22.88 1.96
CA ASP A 432 18.51 -23.32 0.99
C ASP A 432 19.91 -23.00 1.54
N TYR A 433 20.76 -24.03 1.65
CA TYR A 433 22.06 -23.91 2.29
C TYR A 433 22.92 -22.79 1.71
N ASP A 434 23.02 -22.73 0.39
CA ASP A 434 23.88 -21.75 -0.27
C ASP A 434 23.33 -20.33 -0.06
N LEU A 435 22.01 -20.15 -0.09
CA LEU A 435 21.39 -18.86 0.19
C LEU A 435 21.55 -18.42 1.66
N VAL A 436 21.36 -19.34 2.61
CA VAL A 436 21.52 -19.05 4.05
C VAL A 436 22.99 -18.80 4.40
N LYS A 437 23.91 -19.53 3.76
CA LYS A 437 25.35 -19.31 3.90
C LYS A 437 25.74 -17.91 3.43
N VAL A 438 25.30 -17.49 2.24
CA VAL A 438 25.55 -16.13 1.73
C VAL A 438 24.97 -15.07 2.66
N LEU A 439 23.74 -15.25 3.15
CA LEU A 439 23.12 -14.32 4.09
C LEU A 439 23.99 -14.13 5.35
N THR A 440 24.40 -15.24 5.96
CA THR A 440 25.09 -15.23 7.26
C THR A 440 26.55 -14.79 7.15
N ASP A 441 27.23 -15.11 6.04
CA ASP A 441 28.61 -14.67 5.78
C ASP A 441 28.72 -13.16 5.56
N HIS A 442 27.67 -12.54 5.00
CA HIS A 442 27.67 -11.12 4.62
C HIS A 442 26.81 -10.25 5.54
N ALA A 443 26.19 -10.80 6.58
CA ALA A 443 25.34 -10.07 7.51
C ALA A 443 26.04 -8.87 8.15
N LEU A 444 27.24 -9.09 8.72
CA LEU A 444 28.03 -8.04 9.37
C LEU A 444 28.57 -7.01 8.38
N GLU A 445 28.89 -7.43 7.15
CA GLU A 445 29.30 -6.52 6.08
C GLU A 445 28.18 -5.52 5.74
N SER A 446 26.93 -5.98 5.76
CA SER A 446 25.77 -5.12 5.53
C SER A 446 25.55 -4.13 6.67
N VAL A 447 25.74 -4.55 7.93
CA VAL A 447 25.70 -3.62 9.09
C VAL A 447 26.75 -2.53 8.95
N LYS A 448 28.01 -2.91 8.71
CA LYS A 448 29.14 -1.96 8.58
C LYS A 448 28.93 -0.99 7.41
N TRP A 449 28.42 -1.48 6.29
CA TRP A 449 28.12 -0.61 5.14
C TRP A 449 26.99 0.37 5.41
N LEU A 450 25.95 -0.02 6.15
CA LEU A 450 24.92 0.93 6.57
C LEU A 450 25.50 1.99 7.50
N ALA A 451 26.42 1.61 8.40
CA ALA A 451 27.13 2.55 9.26
C ALA A 451 28.00 3.52 8.46
N ASP A 452 28.73 3.04 7.45
CA ASP A 452 29.53 3.88 6.54
C ASP A 452 28.67 4.88 5.75
N LEU A 453 27.40 4.54 5.49
CA LEU A 453 26.43 5.43 4.85
C LEU A 453 25.76 6.43 5.81
N GLY A 454 25.93 6.26 7.13
CA GLY A 454 25.40 7.18 8.14
C GLY A 454 24.33 6.60 9.07
N VAL A 455 24.08 5.29 9.05
CA VAL A 455 23.22 4.66 10.06
C VAL A 455 23.99 4.48 11.35
N GLU A 456 23.62 5.22 12.39
CA GLU A 456 24.22 5.08 13.72
C GLU A 456 23.58 3.90 14.47
N PHE A 457 24.39 2.94 14.90
CA PHE A 457 23.97 1.79 15.71
C PHE A 457 24.30 2.00 17.19
N ASP A 458 23.42 1.52 18.05
CA ASP A 458 23.62 1.52 19.51
C ASP A 458 24.52 0.35 19.91
N GLU A 459 25.82 0.61 20.02
CA GLU A 459 26.80 -0.39 20.43
C GLU A 459 26.74 -0.70 21.94
N SER A 460 25.97 0.03 22.74
CA SER A 460 25.86 -0.18 24.19
C SER A 460 24.92 -1.33 24.58
N GLN A 461 24.19 -1.90 23.62
CA GLN A 461 23.23 -2.98 23.85
C GLN A 461 23.16 -3.98 22.70
N VAL A 462 23.04 -5.27 23.03
CA VAL A 462 22.71 -6.33 22.07
C VAL A 462 21.26 -6.74 22.24
N THR A 463 20.45 -6.54 21.20
CA THR A 463 19.00 -6.68 21.28
C THR A 463 18.50 -7.98 20.65
N MET A 464 17.28 -8.38 20.99
CA MET A 464 16.65 -9.58 20.46
C MET A 464 15.14 -9.37 20.25
N PRO A 465 14.65 -9.34 19.00
CA PRO A 465 13.23 -9.16 18.71
C PRO A 465 12.43 -10.44 18.97
N VAL A 466 11.11 -10.31 19.08
CA VAL A 466 10.18 -11.46 19.17
C VAL A 466 10.43 -12.46 18.03
N GLY A 467 10.59 -13.73 18.37
CA GLY A 467 10.89 -14.81 17.42
C GLY A 467 12.34 -14.91 16.97
N ALA A 468 13.26 -14.10 17.52
CA ALA A 468 14.68 -14.42 17.46
C ALA A 468 15.02 -15.42 18.57
N LYS A 469 16.04 -16.25 18.33
CA LYS A 469 16.48 -17.33 19.24
C LYS A 469 17.87 -17.07 19.85
N TRP A 470 18.46 -15.90 19.60
CA TRP A 470 19.75 -15.49 20.17
C TRP A 470 19.95 -13.97 20.06
N ARG A 471 20.68 -13.38 21.03
CA ARG A 471 20.96 -11.94 21.07
C ARG A 471 22.05 -11.58 20.06
N ARG A 472 21.67 -10.99 18.93
CA ARG A 472 22.58 -10.51 17.87
C ARG A 472 22.06 -9.32 17.07
N GLY A 473 21.04 -8.67 17.62
CA GLY A 473 20.36 -7.57 16.96
C GLY A 473 21.13 -6.26 17.13
N HIS A 474 21.57 -5.71 16.00
CA HIS A 474 22.11 -4.36 15.86
C HIS A 474 20.94 -3.38 15.74
N LYS A 475 20.76 -2.56 16.77
CA LYS A 475 19.66 -1.59 16.84
C LYS A 475 20.18 -0.21 16.41
N PRO A 476 19.55 0.47 15.44
CA PRO A 476 19.90 1.86 15.14
C PRO A 476 19.46 2.80 16.28
N MET A 477 20.14 3.94 16.41
CA MET A 477 19.85 4.98 17.42
C MET A 477 18.53 5.71 17.14
N GLU A 478 18.24 6.01 15.87
CA GLU A 478 16.98 6.59 15.42
C GLU A 478 15.84 5.54 15.36
N SER A 479 14.60 5.99 15.09
CA SER A 479 13.45 5.11 14.87
C SER A 479 13.79 4.04 13.83
N GLN A 480 13.64 2.77 14.22
CA GLN A 480 14.42 1.67 13.65
C GLN A 480 14.37 1.56 12.12
N GLY A 481 13.22 1.19 11.57
CA GLY A 481 13.01 1.07 10.13
C GLY A 481 13.26 2.39 9.38
N PHE A 482 12.90 3.51 10.00
CA PHE A 482 13.04 4.85 9.43
C PHE A 482 14.51 5.26 9.25
N ALA A 483 15.39 4.95 10.21
CA ALA A 483 16.82 5.26 10.16
C ALA A 483 17.47 4.75 8.86
N PHE A 484 17.16 3.51 8.48
CA PHE A 484 17.66 2.91 7.24
C PHE A 484 17.12 3.61 5.99
N ILE A 485 15.80 3.84 5.94
CA ILE A 485 15.13 4.42 4.77
C ILE A 485 15.55 5.87 4.56
N LYS A 486 15.57 6.68 5.62
CA LYS A 486 16.06 8.06 5.61
C LYS A 486 17.48 8.14 5.07
N THR A 487 18.39 7.33 5.62
CA THR A 487 19.81 7.33 5.24
C THR A 487 19.99 6.95 3.76
N LEU A 488 19.35 5.87 3.32
CA LEU A 488 19.48 5.41 1.93
C LEU A 488 18.78 6.34 0.93
N LYS A 489 17.61 6.89 1.28
CA LYS A 489 16.92 7.91 0.46
C LYS A 489 17.83 9.12 0.25
N LYS A 490 18.35 9.68 1.34
CA LYS A 490 19.27 10.82 1.30
C LYS A 490 20.48 10.51 0.41
N PHE A 491 21.10 9.34 0.59
CA PHE A 491 22.23 8.92 -0.22
C PHE A 491 21.90 8.92 -1.72
N ILE A 492 20.75 8.37 -2.12
CA ILE A 492 20.33 8.32 -3.54
C ILE A 492 20.05 9.72 -4.08
N GLU A 493 19.34 10.57 -3.34
CA GLU A 493 18.97 11.93 -3.75
C GLU A 493 20.18 12.87 -3.87
N GLU A 494 21.26 12.62 -3.12
CA GLU A 494 22.52 13.38 -3.21
C GLU A 494 23.38 12.99 -4.42
N HIS A 495 23.03 11.93 -5.16
CA HIS A 495 23.74 11.51 -6.37
C HIS A 495 22.96 11.89 -7.63
N GLU A 496 23.59 12.67 -8.54
CA GLU A 496 22.97 13.10 -9.81
C GLU A 496 22.51 11.94 -10.71
N ALA A 497 23.12 10.76 -10.59
CA ALA A 497 22.80 9.57 -11.37
C ALA A 497 21.68 8.70 -10.73
N GLY A 498 21.14 9.12 -9.58
CA GLY A 498 20.08 8.45 -8.83
C GLY A 498 18.75 9.18 -8.95
N GLN A 499 17.69 8.44 -9.28
CA GLN A 499 16.34 9.00 -9.30
C GLN A 499 15.36 8.06 -8.58
N ILE A 500 14.39 8.66 -7.89
CA ILE A 500 13.28 7.94 -7.25
C ILE A 500 11.97 8.46 -7.83
N LEU A 501 11.14 7.56 -8.33
CA LEU A 501 9.79 7.85 -8.84
C LEU A 501 8.77 7.11 -7.98
N THR A 502 8.04 7.84 -7.13
CA THR A 502 6.91 7.33 -6.35
C THR A 502 5.63 7.31 -7.19
N GLU A 503 4.57 6.67 -6.66
CA GLU A 503 3.28 6.50 -7.35
C GLU A 503 3.41 5.97 -8.79
N THR A 504 4.40 5.12 -9.04
CA THR A 504 4.77 4.60 -10.36
C THR A 504 4.74 3.06 -10.39
N PRO A 505 3.55 2.42 -10.22
CA PRO A 505 3.42 0.98 -10.30
C PRO A 505 3.88 0.41 -11.65
N VAL A 506 4.88 -0.46 -11.62
CA VAL A 506 5.31 -1.27 -12.76
C VAL A 506 4.21 -2.26 -13.14
N LYS A 507 3.86 -2.29 -14.42
CA LYS A 507 2.78 -3.15 -14.97
C LYS A 507 3.31 -4.34 -15.76
N ARG A 508 4.46 -4.18 -16.44
CA ARG A 508 5.11 -5.24 -17.21
C ARG A 508 6.58 -4.94 -17.44
N PHE A 509 7.34 -5.96 -17.82
CA PHE A 509 8.69 -5.77 -18.36
C PHE A 509 8.63 -5.16 -19.77
N LEU A 510 9.70 -4.44 -20.11
CA LEU A 510 10.05 -4.10 -21.48
C LEU A 510 10.96 -5.21 -22.00
N LEU A 511 10.62 -5.77 -23.17
CA LEU A 511 11.38 -6.83 -23.82
C LEU A 511 12.00 -6.31 -25.12
N ASP A 512 13.21 -6.76 -25.44
CA ASP A 512 13.85 -6.51 -26.73
C ASP A 512 13.33 -7.46 -27.83
N GLU A 513 13.88 -7.32 -29.04
CA GLU A 513 13.51 -8.14 -30.21
C GLU A 513 13.84 -9.64 -30.02
N GLN A 514 14.75 -9.95 -29.10
CA GLN A 514 15.13 -11.32 -28.76
C GLN A 514 14.33 -11.87 -27.57
N GLY A 515 13.37 -11.09 -27.04
CA GLY A 515 12.53 -11.45 -25.91
C GLY A 515 13.23 -11.34 -24.55
N GLN A 516 14.40 -10.69 -24.47
CA GLN A 516 15.10 -10.48 -23.20
C GLN A 516 14.62 -9.21 -22.51
N ILE A 517 14.68 -9.19 -21.18
CA ILE A 517 14.29 -8.02 -20.39
C ILE A 517 15.31 -6.90 -20.61
N CYS A 518 14.81 -5.74 -21.02
CA CYS A 518 15.58 -4.52 -21.29
C CYS A 518 14.98 -3.27 -20.63
N GLY A 519 14.12 -3.46 -19.62
CA GLY A 519 13.50 -2.38 -18.87
C GLY A 519 12.14 -2.74 -18.30
N VAL A 520 11.36 -1.71 -17.96
CA VAL A 520 10.01 -1.84 -17.40
C VAL A 520 9.07 -0.77 -17.96
N VAL A 521 7.77 -1.08 -17.94
CA VAL A 521 6.70 -0.14 -18.24
C VAL A 521 5.81 -0.01 -17.01
N ALA A 522 5.62 1.22 -16.55
CA ALA A 522 4.82 1.61 -15.40
C ALA A 522 3.75 2.64 -15.81
N LEU A 523 2.85 2.92 -14.87
CA LEU A 523 1.91 4.05 -14.96
C LEU A 523 2.14 4.93 -13.74
N ASN A 524 2.23 6.25 -13.92
CA ASN A 524 2.31 7.16 -12.78
C ASN A 524 0.92 7.49 -12.21
N ALA A 525 0.85 8.33 -11.17
CA ALA A 525 -0.40 8.79 -10.55
C ALA A 525 -1.40 9.47 -11.49
N ALA A 526 -0.95 9.98 -12.65
CA ALA A 526 -1.79 10.60 -13.67
C ALA A 526 -2.19 9.62 -14.80
N ASN A 527 -1.98 8.31 -14.60
CA ASN A 527 -2.14 7.27 -15.63
C ASN A 527 -1.28 7.48 -16.88
N ARG A 528 -0.25 8.34 -16.80
CA ARG A 528 0.73 8.54 -17.88
C ARG A 528 1.68 7.35 -17.90
N GLN A 529 1.96 6.84 -19.08
CA GLN A 529 2.91 5.75 -19.26
C GLN A 529 4.33 6.22 -18.92
N VAL A 530 5.04 5.42 -18.12
CA VAL A 530 6.45 5.61 -17.78
C VAL A 530 7.22 4.41 -18.33
N ILE A 531 8.13 4.64 -19.28
CA ILE A 531 8.97 3.63 -19.89
C ILE A 531 10.40 3.85 -19.39
N VAL A 532 10.96 2.87 -18.68
CA VAL A 532 12.35 2.92 -18.21
C VAL A 532 13.14 1.84 -18.93
N LYS A 533 14.02 2.24 -19.84
CA LYS A 533 14.98 1.35 -20.52
C LYS A 533 16.18 1.11 -19.59
N ALA A 534 16.54 -0.16 -19.38
CA ALA A 534 17.64 -0.54 -18.49
C ALA A 534 18.33 -1.83 -18.93
N LYS A 535 19.61 -2.00 -18.58
CA LYS A 535 20.38 -3.22 -18.86
C LYS A 535 20.05 -4.34 -17.86
N ALA A 536 19.58 -3.99 -16.68
CA ALA A 536 19.14 -4.94 -15.65
C ALA A 536 17.92 -4.41 -14.88
N VAL A 537 17.08 -5.34 -14.43
CA VAL A 537 15.92 -5.08 -13.57
C VAL A 537 16.09 -5.83 -12.26
N ILE A 538 16.01 -5.12 -11.13
CA ILE A 538 16.01 -5.70 -9.79
C ILE A 538 14.61 -5.57 -9.19
N LEU A 539 13.95 -6.71 -8.95
CA LEU A 539 12.70 -6.76 -8.20
C LEU A 539 12.99 -6.73 -6.70
N ALA A 540 12.47 -5.72 -6.01
CA ALA A 540 12.62 -5.50 -4.58
C ALA A 540 11.28 -5.07 -3.94
N SER A 541 10.17 -5.62 -4.45
CA SER A 541 8.80 -5.15 -4.21
C SER A 541 8.16 -5.63 -2.90
N GLY A 542 8.89 -6.37 -2.07
CA GLY A 542 8.34 -7.05 -0.90
C GLY A 542 7.46 -8.27 -1.25
N GLY A 543 6.79 -8.80 -0.22
CA GLY A 543 5.96 -10.01 -0.30
C GLY A 543 4.50 -9.78 -0.69
N PHE A 544 3.61 -10.60 -0.12
CA PHE A 544 2.16 -10.55 -0.38
C PHE A 544 1.30 -10.58 0.89
N GLY A 545 1.86 -10.22 2.05
CA GLY A 545 1.20 -10.28 3.36
C GLY A 545 0.00 -9.33 3.55
N ALA A 546 -0.23 -8.37 2.65
CA ALA A 546 -1.44 -7.54 2.64
C ALA A 546 -2.52 -8.04 1.65
N ASN A 547 -2.26 -9.15 0.94
CA ASN A 547 -3.20 -9.75 0.00
C ASN A 547 -3.72 -11.08 0.55
N THR A 548 -4.73 -11.01 1.42
CA THR A 548 -5.34 -12.17 2.08
C THR A 548 -5.76 -13.25 1.08
N LYS A 549 -6.28 -12.87 -0.10
CA LYS A 549 -6.67 -13.83 -1.14
C LYS A 549 -5.48 -14.58 -1.73
N MET A 550 -4.34 -13.92 -1.92
CA MET A 550 -3.11 -14.59 -2.34
C MET A 550 -2.52 -15.47 -1.23
N VAL A 551 -2.58 -15.02 0.02
CA VAL A 551 -2.20 -15.84 1.18
C VAL A 551 -3.04 -17.12 1.26
N GLN A 552 -4.36 -17.01 1.21
CA GLN A 552 -5.27 -18.17 1.21
C GLN A 552 -5.02 -19.11 0.04
N LYS A 553 -4.79 -18.57 -1.18
CA LYS A 553 -4.52 -19.36 -2.38
C LYS A 553 -3.32 -20.29 -2.20
N TYR A 554 -2.24 -19.81 -1.57
CA TYR A 554 -1.01 -20.58 -1.43
C TYR A 554 -0.89 -21.34 -0.12
N ASN A 555 -1.64 -20.97 0.91
CA ASN A 555 -1.50 -21.49 2.27
C ASN A 555 -1.50 -23.03 2.32
N THR A 556 -0.39 -23.60 2.78
CA THR A 556 -0.27 -25.02 3.13
C THR A 556 0.12 -25.25 4.58
N TYR A 557 0.33 -24.17 5.35
CA TYR A 557 0.89 -24.26 6.70
C TYR A 557 -0.16 -24.03 7.81
N TRP A 558 -1.04 -23.04 7.65
CA TRP A 558 -2.10 -22.77 8.63
C TRP A 558 -3.34 -23.59 8.33
N SER A 559 -4.01 -24.10 9.37
CA SER A 559 -5.28 -24.83 9.20
C SER A 559 -6.35 -23.96 8.52
N GLN A 560 -6.34 -22.67 8.82
CA GLN A 560 -7.25 -21.66 8.27
C GLN A 560 -6.58 -20.29 8.27
N VAL A 561 -6.93 -19.47 7.28
CA VAL A 561 -6.60 -18.04 7.24
C VAL A 561 -7.90 -17.30 6.98
N ASP A 562 -8.40 -16.57 7.98
CA ASP A 562 -9.68 -15.87 7.91
C ASP A 562 -9.65 -14.74 6.87
N ASP A 563 -10.81 -14.44 6.28
CA ASP A 563 -10.95 -13.36 5.29
C ASP A 563 -10.66 -11.97 5.88
N ASP A 564 -10.98 -11.76 7.15
CA ASP A 564 -10.81 -10.53 7.91
C ASP A 564 -9.58 -10.54 8.83
N ILE A 565 -8.66 -11.50 8.64
CA ILE A 565 -7.42 -11.53 9.42
C ILE A 565 -6.64 -10.23 9.20
N ALA A 566 -6.26 -9.59 10.31
CA ALA A 566 -5.49 -8.36 10.25
C ALA A 566 -4.07 -8.63 9.73
N THR A 567 -3.39 -7.57 9.28
CA THR A 567 -2.00 -7.65 8.82
C THR A 567 -1.18 -6.50 9.36
N SER A 568 0.07 -6.78 9.72
CA SER A 568 1.06 -5.74 10.09
C SER A 568 1.72 -5.09 8.87
N ASN A 569 1.39 -5.55 7.67
CA ASN A 569 2.00 -5.10 6.42
C ASN A 569 1.49 -3.71 6.02
N SER A 570 2.33 -2.98 5.29
CA SER A 570 1.83 -1.88 4.46
C SER A 570 0.79 -2.42 3.47
N PRO A 571 -0.32 -1.70 3.20
CA PRO A 571 -1.30 -2.09 2.18
C PRO A 571 -0.69 -2.18 0.76
N ALA A 572 0.54 -1.67 0.56
CA ALA A 572 1.30 -1.86 -0.68
C ALA A 572 1.79 -3.31 -0.90
N ILE A 573 1.81 -4.19 0.11
CA ILE A 573 2.50 -5.49 0.03
C ILE A 573 1.56 -6.58 -0.51
N THR A 574 1.28 -6.52 -1.82
CA THR A 574 0.20 -7.27 -2.48
C THR A 574 0.66 -8.38 -3.43
N GLY A 575 1.98 -8.62 -3.53
CA GLY A 575 2.57 -9.66 -4.39
C GLY A 575 2.77 -9.26 -5.86
N ASP A 576 2.81 -7.97 -6.18
CA ASP A 576 2.86 -7.50 -7.58
C ASP A 576 4.18 -7.89 -8.27
N GLY A 577 5.33 -7.79 -7.58
CA GLY A 577 6.61 -8.22 -8.15
C GLY A 577 6.71 -9.73 -8.34
N ILE A 578 6.04 -10.53 -7.50
CA ILE A 578 5.93 -11.98 -7.70
C ILE A 578 5.14 -12.26 -8.99
N LYS A 579 4.01 -11.59 -9.18
CA LYS A 579 3.21 -11.71 -10.43
C LYS A 579 3.99 -11.24 -11.66
N LEU A 580 4.77 -10.17 -11.55
CA LEU A 580 5.67 -9.72 -12.62
C LEU A 580 6.66 -10.83 -12.97
N GLY A 581 7.37 -11.39 -11.99
CA GLY A 581 8.29 -12.50 -12.22
C GLY A 581 7.61 -13.72 -12.89
N GLN A 582 6.42 -14.11 -12.41
CA GLN A 582 5.65 -15.19 -13.02
C GLN A 582 5.28 -14.90 -14.49
N SER A 583 5.04 -13.64 -14.87
CA SER A 583 4.69 -13.28 -16.24
C SER A 583 5.79 -13.59 -17.26
N VAL A 584 7.03 -13.80 -16.80
CA VAL A 584 8.19 -14.20 -17.61
C VAL A 584 8.72 -15.60 -17.23
N GLY A 585 7.89 -16.42 -16.58
CA GLY A 585 8.18 -17.83 -16.28
C GLY A 585 9.06 -18.06 -15.05
N ALA A 586 9.23 -17.08 -14.16
CA ALA A 586 9.97 -17.28 -12.92
C ALA A 586 9.35 -18.37 -12.05
N ALA A 587 10.18 -19.28 -11.56
CA ALA A 587 9.77 -20.30 -10.60
C ALA A 587 9.49 -19.66 -9.24
N LEU A 588 8.56 -20.27 -8.49
CA LEU A 588 8.28 -19.92 -7.11
C LEU A 588 8.79 -21.00 -6.16
N VAL A 589 9.09 -20.62 -4.92
CA VAL A 589 9.47 -21.54 -3.85
C VAL A 589 8.87 -21.08 -2.53
N GLY A 590 8.42 -22.01 -1.69
CA GLY A 590 7.98 -21.74 -0.32
C GLY A 590 6.69 -20.94 -0.16
N MET A 591 5.88 -20.76 -1.21
CA MET A 591 4.71 -19.87 -1.21
C MET A 591 3.67 -20.18 -0.12
N GLY A 592 3.57 -21.44 0.30
CA GLY A 592 2.57 -21.86 1.29
C GLY A 592 2.88 -21.51 2.75
N PHE A 593 4.09 -21.00 3.01
CA PHE A 593 4.52 -20.58 4.35
C PHE A 593 4.41 -19.06 4.51
N THR A 594 3.33 -18.64 5.17
CA THR A 594 3.14 -17.26 5.64
C THR A 594 3.39 -17.22 7.14
N GLN A 595 4.22 -16.30 7.63
CA GLN A 595 4.40 -16.09 9.05
C GLN A 595 3.36 -15.10 9.57
N MET A 596 2.78 -15.44 10.73
CA MET A 596 1.95 -14.54 11.51
C MET A 596 2.74 -13.98 12.68
N MET A 597 2.47 -12.73 13.04
CA MET A 597 2.92 -12.15 14.30
C MET A 597 1.89 -12.53 15.38
N PRO A 598 2.31 -13.17 16.49
CA PRO A 598 1.37 -13.58 17.55
C PRO A 598 0.82 -12.40 18.37
N VAL A 599 1.64 -11.35 18.56
CA VAL A 599 1.38 -10.25 19.49
C VAL A 599 1.01 -8.95 18.77
N SER A 600 -0.03 -8.98 17.94
CA SER A 600 -0.53 -7.80 17.22
C SER A 600 -1.79 -7.22 17.84
N ASP A 601 -2.11 -5.97 17.50
CA ASP A 601 -3.39 -5.34 17.80
C ASP A 601 -4.56 -6.20 17.29
N PRO A 602 -5.58 -6.50 18.11
CA PRO A 602 -6.71 -7.32 17.70
C PRO A 602 -7.56 -6.75 16.56
N LYS A 603 -7.55 -5.43 16.36
CA LYS A 603 -8.35 -4.73 15.35
C LYS A 603 -7.50 -4.34 14.15
N THR A 604 -6.35 -3.72 14.38
CA THR A 604 -5.55 -3.12 13.30
C THR A 604 -4.45 -4.05 12.79
N GLY A 605 -4.04 -5.05 13.57
CA GLY A 605 -2.88 -5.90 13.26
C GLY A 605 -1.53 -5.23 13.49
N GLU A 606 -1.52 -4.00 14.02
CA GLU A 606 -0.31 -3.24 14.31
C GLU A 606 0.53 -3.85 15.43
N LEU A 607 1.84 -3.65 15.36
CA LEU A 607 2.79 -4.20 16.32
C LEU A 607 2.86 -3.34 17.59
N PHE A 608 2.92 -2.02 17.41
CA PHE A 608 3.26 -1.05 18.46
C PHE A 608 2.04 -0.41 19.15
N SER A 609 0.83 -0.95 18.95
CA SER A 609 -0.33 -0.58 19.75
C SER A 609 -0.22 -1.19 21.15
N GLY A 610 -0.84 -0.57 22.14
CA GLY A 610 -0.80 -1.06 23.52
C GLY A 610 0.62 -1.02 24.12
N LEU A 611 0.79 -1.71 25.25
CA LEU A 611 2.07 -1.87 25.92
C LEU A 611 2.89 -2.97 25.23
N GLN A 612 4.05 -2.61 24.66
CA GLN A 612 4.96 -3.54 24.00
C GLN A 612 6.16 -3.84 24.88
N VAL A 613 6.36 -5.12 25.14
CA VAL A 613 7.18 -5.60 26.26
C VAL A 613 8.09 -6.74 25.82
N PRO A 614 9.30 -6.87 26.40
CA PRO A 614 10.16 -8.02 26.15
C PRO A 614 9.48 -9.32 26.60
N PRO A 615 9.60 -10.44 25.87
CA PRO A 615 9.05 -11.75 26.25
C PRO A 615 9.40 -12.26 27.65
N ALA A 616 10.54 -11.82 28.19
CA ALA A 616 10.96 -12.13 29.56
C ALA A 616 10.06 -11.48 30.64
N ASN A 617 9.32 -10.42 30.29
CA ASN A 617 8.69 -9.48 31.22
C ASN A 617 7.15 -9.45 31.16
N TYR A 618 6.53 -10.39 30.46
CA TYR A 618 5.08 -10.53 30.44
C TYR A 618 4.62 -11.97 30.57
N VAL A 619 3.35 -12.09 30.98
CA VAL A 619 2.61 -13.35 31.04
C VAL A 619 1.54 -13.34 29.95
N MET A 620 1.49 -14.38 29.11
CA MET A 620 0.39 -14.55 28.16
C MET A 620 -0.75 -15.29 28.83
N VAL A 621 -1.93 -14.66 28.86
CA VAL A 621 -3.12 -15.23 29.52
C VAL A 621 -4.28 -15.29 28.54
N ASN A 622 -4.91 -16.45 28.41
CA ASN A 622 -6.06 -16.67 27.54
C ASN A 622 -7.36 -16.07 28.12
N GLN A 623 -8.48 -16.21 27.41
CA GLN A 623 -9.79 -15.71 27.84
C GLN A 623 -10.38 -16.46 29.05
N GLN A 624 -9.68 -17.45 29.60
CA GLN A 624 -10.04 -18.16 30.83
C GLN A 624 -9.17 -17.75 32.02
N GLY A 625 -8.28 -16.76 31.86
CA GLY A 625 -7.41 -16.30 32.94
C GLY A 625 -6.21 -17.22 33.20
N LYS A 626 -5.87 -18.13 32.26
CA LYS A 626 -4.77 -19.10 32.39
C LYS A 626 -3.65 -18.85 31.39
N ARG A 627 -2.42 -19.19 31.78
CA ARG A 627 -1.29 -19.35 30.84
C ARG A 627 -1.55 -20.52 29.89
N PHE A 628 -0.96 -20.46 28.71
CA PHE A 628 -1.24 -21.46 27.65
C PHE A 628 -0.03 -21.80 26.76
N VAL A 629 1.11 -21.14 26.91
CA VAL A 629 2.31 -21.34 26.07
C VAL A 629 3.55 -20.78 26.78
N ASP A 630 4.73 -21.29 26.42
CA ASP A 630 6.00 -20.59 26.70
C ASP A 630 6.08 -19.31 25.85
N GLU A 631 6.09 -18.16 26.51
CA GLU A 631 6.12 -16.85 25.87
C GLU A 631 7.40 -16.58 25.04
N TYR A 632 8.44 -17.42 25.16
CA TYR A 632 9.72 -17.32 24.43
C TYR A 632 9.79 -18.18 23.15
N GLU A 633 8.70 -18.86 22.81
CA GLU A 633 8.69 -19.77 21.67
C GLU A 633 8.72 -19.09 20.29
N GLY A 634 8.89 -19.91 19.24
CA GLY A 634 8.76 -19.49 17.85
C GLY A 634 7.40 -18.82 17.58
N ARG A 635 7.39 -17.83 16.67
CA ARG A 635 6.17 -17.06 16.32
C ARG A 635 5.01 -17.96 15.90
N ASP A 636 5.33 -19.03 15.19
CA ASP A 636 4.39 -20.04 14.74
C ASP A 636 3.77 -20.86 15.88
N VAL A 637 4.59 -21.31 16.83
CA VAL A 637 4.14 -21.99 18.05
C VAL A 637 3.22 -21.08 18.86
N LEU A 638 3.65 -19.84 19.09
CA LEU A 638 2.86 -18.82 19.79
C LEU A 638 1.52 -18.54 19.08
N THR A 639 1.54 -18.37 17.76
CA THR A 639 0.33 -18.13 16.97
C THR A 639 -0.61 -19.34 17.00
N LYS A 640 -0.09 -20.56 16.84
CA LYS A 640 -0.91 -21.77 16.89
C LYS A 640 -1.56 -21.93 18.28
N ALA A 641 -0.78 -21.74 19.34
CA ALA A 641 -1.29 -21.78 20.71
C ALA A 641 -2.36 -20.71 20.95
N ALA A 642 -2.20 -19.50 20.39
CA ALA A 642 -3.22 -18.47 20.45
C ALA A 642 -4.51 -18.90 19.74
N PHE A 643 -4.44 -19.46 18.52
CA PHE A 643 -5.63 -19.97 17.81
C PHE A 643 -6.32 -21.13 18.54
N ASP A 644 -5.55 -22.08 19.09
CA ASP A 644 -6.06 -23.18 19.90
C ASP A 644 -6.77 -22.68 21.18
N ASN A 645 -6.52 -21.43 21.58
CA ASN A 645 -7.14 -20.74 22.73
C ASN A 645 -8.15 -19.64 22.32
N GLY A 646 -8.65 -19.65 21.08
CA GLY A 646 -9.69 -18.72 20.59
C GLY A 646 -9.16 -17.43 19.93
N GLY A 647 -7.85 -17.30 19.76
CA GLY A 647 -7.18 -16.23 19.03
C GLY A 647 -6.90 -14.97 19.86
N LEU A 648 -7.84 -14.51 20.68
CA LEU A 648 -7.67 -13.35 21.56
C LEU A 648 -7.03 -13.77 22.90
N PHE A 649 -5.97 -13.08 23.30
CA PHE A 649 -5.33 -13.26 24.61
C PHE A 649 -4.83 -11.92 25.15
N TYR A 650 -4.28 -11.91 26.37
CA TYR A 650 -3.81 -10.71 27.04
C TYR A 650 -2.34 -10.86 27.47
N LEU A 651 -1.54 -9.83 27.25
CA LEU A 651 -0.23 -9.68 27.89
C LEU A 651 -0.43 -9.00 29.24
N ILE A 652 -0.02 -9.66 30.32
CA ILE A 652 -0.13 -9.14 31.68
C ILE A 652 1.23 -8.65 32.15
N ALA A 653 1.23 -7.44 32.70
CA ALA A 653 2.40 -6.79 33.28
C ALA A 653 2.01 -5.91 34.48
N ASP A 654 2.99 -5.43 35.23
CA ASP A 654 2.80 -4.53 36.38
C ASP A 654 3.53 -3.18 36.15
N ASP A 655 3.58 -2.30 37.14
CA ASP A 655 4.16 -0.96 36.98
C ASP A 655 5.68 -0.95 36.70
N GLU A 656 6.40 -2.00 37.10
CA GLU A 656 7.85 -2.11 36.83
C GLU A 656 8.14 -2.25 35.34
N ILE A 657 7.16 -2.65 34.54
CA ILE A 657 7.29 -2.81 33.10
C ILE A 657 7.74 -1.54 32.38
N LYS A 658 7.48 -0.36 32.96
CA LYS A 658 7.94 0.94 32.45
C LYS A 658 9.46 1.02 32.31
N LYS A 659 10.21 0.17 33.02
CA LYS A 659 11.68 0.10 32.93
C LYS A 659 12.18 -0.61 31.68
N THR A 660 11.37 -1.49 31.08
CA THR A 660 11.81 -2.41 30.02
C THR A 660 10.93 -2.39 28.77
N ALA A 661 9.74 -1.78 28.83
CA ALA A 661 8.84 -1.64 27.70
C ALA A 661 9.45 -0.78 26.57
N TYR A 662 9.19 -1.18 25.33
CA TYR A 662 9.79 -0.57 24.16
C TYR A 662 9.14 0.76 23.74
N ASN A 663 7.90 1.02 24.17
CA ASN A 663 7.06 2.10 23.65
C ASN A 663 6.25 2.81 24.74
N THR A 664 6.86 3.16 25.88
CA THR A 664 6.09 3.56 27.08
C THR A 664 6.56 4.83 27.76
N THR A 665 5.62 5.76 27.95
CA THR A 665 5.67 6.87 28.91
C THR A 665 4.38 6.86 29.73
N GLN A 666 4.30 7.61 30.83
CA GLN A 666 3.05 7.71 31.59
C GLN A 666 1.91 8.28 30.71
N ALA A 667 2.19 9.30 29.90
CA ALA A 667 1.22 9.90 29.00
C ALA A 667 0.72 8.91 27.92
N SER A 668 1.61 8.08 27.36
CA SER A 668 1.20 7.08 26.37
C SER A 668 0.34 5.99 26.98
N LEU A 669 0.59 5.58 28.23
CA LEU A 669 -0.26 4.61 28.94
C LEU A 669 -1.65 5.17 29.18
N ASP A 670 -1.76 6.42 29.64
CA ASP A 670 -3.04 7.08 29.88
C ASP A 670 -3.87 7.18 28.59
N ALA A 671 -3.23 7.58 27.48
CA ALA A 671 -3.88 7.64 26.17
C ALA A 671 -4.35 6.26 25.68
N GLN A 672 -3.57 5.20 25.89
CA GLN A 672 -3.96 3.83 25.50
C GLN A 672 -5.12 3.29 26.36
N VAL A 673 -5.16 3.64 27.64
CA VAL A 673 -6.29 3.30 28.51
C VAL A 673 -7.56 4.01 28.05
N GLU A 674 -7.49 5.30 27.73
CA GLU A 674 -8.62 6.05 27.18
C GLU A 674 -9.08 5.48 25.83
N ALA A 675 -8.15 5.08 24.96
CA ALA A 675 -8.44 4.45 23.68
C ALA A 675 -8.97 3.00 23.78
N GLY A 676 -8.90 2.38 24.97
CA GLY A 676 -9.29 0.99 25.19
C GLY A 676 -8.35 -0.04 24.56
N THR A 677 -7.11 0.36 24.21
CA THR A 677 -6.05 -0.54 23.72
C THR A 677 -5.17 -1.07 24.85
N LEU A 678 -5.39 -0.60 26.08
CA LEU A 678 -4.74 -1.07 27.31
C LEU A 678 -5.75 -1.04 28.47
N PHE A 679 -5.76 -2.07 29.31
CA PHE A 679 -6.53 -2.09 30.56
C PHE A 679 -5.60 -1.82 31.74
N ARG A 680 -6.10 -1.11 32.77
CA ARG A 680 -5.34 -0.74 33.96
C ARG A 680 -6.18 -0.88 35.22
N ALA A 681 -5.62 -1.49 36.26
CA ALA A 681 -6.25 -1.58 37.58
C ALA A 681 -5.23 -1.62 38.73
N ASP A 682 -5.63 -1.21 39.93
CA ASP A 682 -4.76 -1.25 41.12
C ASP A 682 -4.71 -2.65 41.78
N THR A 683 -5.59 -3.56 41.37
CA THR A 683 -5.62 -4.96 41.84
C THR A 683 -5.77 -5.93 40.68
N LEU A 684 -5.22 -7.15 40.82
CA LEU A 684 -5.38 -8.22 39.83
C LEU A 684 -6.85 -8.64 39.68
N ALA A 685 -7.61 -8.70 40.78
CA ALA A 685 -9.04 -8.96 40.74
C ALA A 685 -9.83 -7.94 39.91
N ASP A 686 -9.53 -6.65 40.02
CA ASP A 686 -10.21 -5.62 39.22
C ASP A 686 -9.75 -5.63 37.77
N LEU A 687 -8.47 -5.94 37.50
CA LEU A 687 -7.99 -6.16 36.14
C LEU A 687 -8.72 -7.35 35.49
N ALA A 688 -8.86 -8.47 36.22
CA ALA A 688 -9.57 -9.66 35.76
C ALA A 688 -11.03 -9.34 35.36
N LYS A 689 -11.73 -8.53 36.16
CA LYS A 689 -13.08 -8.05 35.83
C LYS A 689 -13.11 -7.24 34.54
N GLN A 690 -12.13 -6.35 34.33
CA GLN A 690 -12.05 -5.53 33.10
C GLN A 690 -11.86 -6.40 31.84
N ILE A 691 -10.99 -7.42 31.91
CA ILE A 691 -10.73 -8.34 30.79
C ILE A 691 -11.71 -9.53 30.73
N LYS A 692 -12.70 -9.55 31.63
CA LYS A 692 -13.80 -10.53 31.71
C LYS A 692 -13.34 -11.98 31.93
N VAL A 693 -12.34 -12.18 32.78
CA VAL A 693 -11.89 -13.51 33.24
C VAL A 693 -12.23 -13.72 34.72
N ASP A 694 -12.22 -14.98 35.17
CA ASP A 694 -12.46 -15.32 36.57
C ASP A 694 -11.32 -14.77 37.47
N PRO A 695 -11.62 -13.90 38.45
CA PRO A 695 -10.58 -13.28 39.29
C PRO A 695 -9.72 -14.28 40.04
N GLN A 696 -10.32 -15.34 40.59
CA GLN A 696 -9.59 -16.33 41.38
C GLN A 696 -8.59 -17.09 40.49
N THR A 697 -9.04 -17.61 39.35
CA THR A 697 -8.20 -18.32 38.38
C THR A 697 -7.05 -17.45 37.88
N PHE A 698 -7.33 -16.16 37.64
CA PHE A 698 -6.33 -15.20 37.18
C PHE A 698 -5.26 -14.92 38.24
N GLU A 699 -5.67 -14.64 39.49
CA GLU A 699 -4.75 -14.41 40.60
C GLU A 699 -3.88 -15.64 40.90
N GLU A 700 -4.47 -16.84 40.88
CA GLU A 700 -3.72 -18.09 41.03
C GLU A 700 -2.69 -18.28 39.92
N THR A 701 -3.04 -17.93 38.68
CA THR A 701 -2.13 -18.00 37.51
C THR A 701 -0.94 -17.06 37.68
N ILE A 702 -1.19 -15.80 38.07
CA ILE A 702 -0.13 -14.83 38.28
C ILE A 702 0.75 -15.19 39.49
N ALA A 703 0.15 -15.69 40.58
CA ALA A 703 0.91 -16.16 41.73
C ALA A 703 1.85 -17.33 41.39
N LYS A 704 1.37 -18.29 40.57
CA LYS A 704 2.21 -19.39 40.06
C LYS A 704 3.36 -18.87 39.21
N TYR A 705 3.08 -18.01 38.23
CA TYR A 705 4.12 -17.42 37.40
C TYR A 705 5.20 -16.72 38.25
N ASN A 706 4.79 -15.91 39.23
CA ASN A 706 5.72 -15.23 40.13
C ASN A 706 6.60 -16.22 40.93
N SER A 707 6.05 -17.38 41.32
CA SER A 707 6.84 -18.43 41.97
C SER A 707 7.87 -19.07 41.04
N TYR A 708 7.60 -19.11 39.73
CA TYR A 708 8.54 -19.63 38.72
C TYR A 708 9.67 -18.64 38.48
N VAL A 709 9.37 -17.34 38.47
CA VAL A 709 10.39 -16.28 38.44
C VAL A 709 11.34 -16.41 39.64
N ASP A 710 10.80 -16.59 40.84
CA ASP A 710 11.60 -16.77 42.06
C ASP A 710 12.43 -18.06 42.04
N ALA A 711 11.92 -19.13 41.42
CA ALA A 711 12.61 -20.40 41.29
C ALA A 711 13.63 -20.45 40.13
N GLY A 712 13.52 -19.54 39.16
CA GLY A 712 14.28 -19.55 37.91
C GLY A 712 13.96 -20.73 36.98
N VAL A 713 12.80 -21.37 37.15
CA VAL A 713 12.36 -22.51 36.32
C VAL A 713 10.84 -22.50 36.16
N ASP A 714 10.35 -22.69 34.93
CA ASP A 714 8.92 -22.86 34.61
C ASP A 714 8.56 -24.35 34.48
N PRO A 715 7.97 -24.99 35.50
CA PRO A 715 7.52 -26.38 35.38
C PRO A 715 6.27 -26.55 34.51
N GLU A 716 5.59 -25.45 34.15
CA GLU A 716 4.30 -25.51 33.44
C GLU A 716 4.49 -25.53 31.92
N PHE A 717 5.33 -24.64 31.39
CA PHE A 717 5.57 -24.55 29.94
C PHE A 717 7.05 -24.58 29.53
N GLY A 718 7.99 -24.60 30.48
CA GLY A 718 9.42 -24.70 30.16
C GLY A 718 10.08 -23.37 29.78
N LYS A 719 9.45 -22.22 30.03
CA LYS A 719 10.09 -20.90 29.87
C LYS A 719 11.41 -20.83 30.66
N GLU A 720 12.49 -20.51 29.97
CA GLU A 720 13.85 -20.48 30.54
C GLU A 720 14.35 -19.08 30.90
N VAL A 721 13.69 -18.03 30.39
CA VAL A 721 14.12 -16.63 30.56
C VAL A 721 13.09 -15.84 31.34
N PHE A 722 13.47 -15.38 32.54
CA PHE A 722 12.65 -14.55 33.42
C PHE A 722 13.39 -13.27 33.81
N ASP A 723 12.65 -12.16 33.97
CA ASP A 723 13.20 -10.92 34.50
C ASP A 723 12.23 -10.28 35.52
N LEU A 724 11.08 -9.76 35.09
CA LEU A 724 10.10 -9.12 35.99
C LEU A 724 9.02 -10.07 36.53
N LYS A 725 8.62 -9.85 37.79
CA LYS A 725 7.39 -10.38 38.40
C LYS A 725 6.21 -9.46 38.11
N VAL A 726 4.99 -9.95 38.37
CA VAL A 726 3.75 -9.17 38.32
C VAL A 726 3.21 -9.02 39.74
N VAL A 727 3.67 -8.01 40.47
CA VAL A 727 3.34 -7.80 41.90
C VAL A 727 3.11 -6.33 42.28
N LYS A 728 3.56 -5.37 41.48
CA LYS A 728 3.53 -3.94 41.81
C LYS A 728 2.43 -3.19 41.03
N PRO A 729 1.36 -2.72 41.68
CA PRO A 729 0.32 -1.96 40.99
C PRO A 729 0.83 -0.58 40.50
N PRO A 730 0.17 0.01 39.49
CA PRO A 730 -0.97 -0.54 38.75
C PRO A 730 -0.58 -1.74 37.86
N PHE A 731 -1.55 -2.65 37.68
CA PHE A 731 -1.45 -3.79 36.78
C PHE A 731 -2.06 -3.47 35.42
N TYR A 732 -1.48 -4.04 34.37
CA TYR A 732 -1.84 -3.80 32.99
C TYR A 732 -2.21 -5.10 32.29
N ALA A 733 -3.23 -5.03 31.42
CA ALA A 733 -3.54 -6.09 30.46
C ALA A 733 -3.63 -5.50 29.06
N THR A 734 -2.86 -6.04 28.12
CA THR A 734 -2.88 -5.60 26.71
C THR A 734 -3.49 -6.69 25.84
N PRO A 735 -4.62 -6.44 25.17
CA PRO A 735 -5.25 -7.44 24.31
C PRO A 735 -4.41 -7.65 23.04
N ARG A 736 -4.22 -8.92 22.63
CA ARG A 736 -3.45 -9.33 21.46
C ARG A 736 -4.16 -10.41 20.65
N LYS A 737 -3.93 -10.41 19.33
CA LYS A 737 -4.41 -11.43 18.39
C LYS A 737 -3.35 -11.65 17.30
N PRO A 738 -3.20 -12.88 16.76
CA PRO A 738 -2.34 -13.10 15.61
C PRO A 738 -2.75 -12.30 14.37
N ALA A 739 -1.77 -11.79 13.62
CA ALA A 739 -1.96 -11.08 12.36
C ALA A 739 -0.93 -11.51 11.31
N ILE A 740 -1.25 -11.42 10.02
CA ILE A 740 -0.30 -11.71 8.93
C ILE A 740 0.89 -10.75 9.03
N HIS A 741 2.11 -11.28 8.84
CA HIS A 741 3.33 -10.51 9.04
C HIS A 741 4.32 -10.58 7.90
N HIS A 742 4.63 -11.76 7.39
CA HIS A 742 5.67 -11.93 6.37
C HIS A 742 5.39 -13.16 5.51
N THR A 743 5.75 -13.12 4.24
CA THR A 743 5.62 -14.26 3.34
C THR A 743 6.99 -14.79 2.96
N MET A 744 7.35 -15.99 3.43
CA MET A 744 8.70 -16.53 3.27
C MET A 744 8.96 -17.06 1.86
N GLY A 745 7.90 -17.39 1.13
CA GLY A 745 7.97 -17.79 -0.26
C GLY A 745 7.97 -16.62 -1.23
N GLY A 746 8.50 -16.87 -2.42
CA GLY A 746 8.61 -15.87 -3.47
C GLY A 746 9.30 -16.43 -4.71
N LEU A 747 9.90 -15.53 -5.49
CA LEU A 747 10.68 -15.87 -6.68
C LEU A 747 11.91 -16.70 -6.29
N LYS A 748 12.16 -17.79 -7.01
CA LYS A 748 13.36 -18.61 -6.82
C LYS A 748 14.58 -17.88 -7.37
N ILE A 749 15.63 -17.77 -6.57
CA ILE A 749 16.90 -17.12 -6.93
C ILE A 749 18.10 -18.05 -6.68
N ASN A 750 19.23 -17.74 -7.30
CA ASN A 750 20.53 -18.29 -6.91
C ASN A 750 21.26 -17.37 -5.91
N THR A 751 22.45 -17.76 -5.46
CA THR A 751 23.32 -16.97 -4.56
C THR A 751 23.76 -15.62 -5.10
N LYS A 752 23.61 -15.39 -6.42
CA LYS A 752 23.88 -14.11 -7.07
C LYS A 752 22.63 -13.26 -7.25
N ALA A 753 21.52 -13.62 -6.60
CA ALA A 753 20.20 -12.98 -6.69
C ALA A 753 19.58 -12.98 -8.10
N GLN A 754 20.03 -13.86 -9.00
CA GLN A 754 19.46 -14.02 -10.34
C GLN A 754 18.20 -14.87 -10.28
N VAL A 755 17.14 -14.44 -10.95
CA VAL A 755 15.86 -15.16 -10.96
C VAL A 755 15.96 -16.42 -11.82
N ILE A 756 15.42 -17.52 -11.30
CA ILE A 756 15.42 -18.85 -11.94
C ILE A 756 14.00 -19.14 -12.46
N ASN A 757 13.88 -19.62 -13.70
CA ASN A 757 12.62 -20.03 -14.30
C ASN A 757 12.20 -21.45 -13.91
N GLU A 758 11.00 -21.87 -14.31
CA GLU A 758 10.47 -23.22 -14.03
C GLU A 758 11.33 -24.36 -14.61
N ALA A 759 12.12 -24.09 -15.66
CA ALA A 759 13.05 -25.04 -16.26
C ALA A 759 14.43 -25.09 -15.56
N GLY A 760 14.61 -24.32 -14.46
CA GLY A 760 15.88 -24.24 -13.73
C GLY A 760 16.95 -23.37 -14.41
N GLN A 761 16.58 -22.58 -15.41
CA GLN A 761 17.48 -21.69 -16.14
C GLN A 761 17.37 -20.26 -15.60
N LEU A 762 18.45 -19.49 -15.74
CA LEU A 762 18.46 -18.07 -15.37
C LEU A 762 17.60 -17.27 -16.35
N ILE A 763 16.79 -16.34 -15.83
CA ILE A 763 16.12 -15.34 -16.65
C ILE A 763 17.11 -14.19 -16.88
N PRO A 764 17.54 -13.92 -18.13
CA PRO A 764 18.52 -12.89 -18.40
C PRO A 764 18.07 -11.51 -17.89
N ASN A 765 19.01 -10.79 -17.27
CA ASN A 765 18.86 -9.41 -16.80
C ASN A 765 17.83 -9.20 -15.66
N LEU A 766 17.28 -10.27 -15.09
CA LEU A 766 16.32 -10.21 -13.99
C LEU A 766 16.92 -10.72 -12.68
N TYR A 767 16.81 -9.88 -11.65
CA TYR A 767 17.28 -10.15 -10.29
C TYR A 767 16.15 -9.91 -9.29
N ALA A 768 16.22 -10.54 -8.12
CA ALA A 768 15.25 -10.35 -7.06
C ALA A 768 15.93 -10.35 -5.67
N ALA A 769 15.51 -9.45 -4.79
CA ALA A 769 16.09 -9.29 -3.46
C ALA A 769 15.05 -8.90 -2.40
N GLY A 770 15.23 -9.42 -1.18
CA GLY A 770 14.30 -9.25 -0.07
C GLY A 770 13.08 -10.16 -0.16
N GLU A 771 11.99 -9.79 0.51
CA GLU A 771 10.78 -10.64 0.69
C GLU A 771 10.08 -11.07 -0.61
N VAL A 772 10.40 -10.45 -1.76
CA VAL A 772 9.92 -10.90 -3.07
C VAL A 772 10.60 -12.22 -3.51
N ALA A 773 11.77 -12.55 -2.97
CA ALA A 773 12.51 -13.77 -3.22
C ALA A 773 12.25 -14.81 -2.14
N GLY A 774 12.18 -16.09 -2.53
CA GLY A 774 11.96 -17.21 -1.64
C GLY A 774 13.19 -18.11 -1.47
N GLY A 775 13.14 -19.00 -0.49
CA GLY A 775 14.15 -20.05 -0.28
C GLY A 775 15.15 -19.77 0.84
N ILE A 776 15.24 -18.51 1.32
CA ILE A 776 16.18 -18.12 2.39
C ILE A 776 15.63 -18.53 3.77
N HIS A 777 14.43 -18.05 4.11
CA HIS A 777 13.82 -18.26 5.44
C HIS A 777 12.90 -19.49 5.50
N ALA A 778 12.52 -20.01 4.33
CA ALA A 778 11.71 -21.22 4.16
C ALA A 778 10.44 -21.27 5.03
N GLY A 779 10.34 -22.20 5.98
CA GLY A 779 9.12 -22.45 6.74
C GLY A 779 8.82 -21.41 7.81
N ASN A 780 9.85 -20.75 8.36
CA ASN A 780 9.67 -19.74 9.40
C ASN A 780 10.89 -18.81 9.52
N ARG A 781 10.65 -17.49 9.51
CA ARG A 781 11.72 -16.50 9.59
C ARG A 781 12.05 -16.13 11.05
N LEU A 782 13.33 -16.12 11.41
CA LEU A 782 13.77 -15.57 12.70
C LEU A 782 13.58 -14.04 12.75
N GLY A 783 13.18 -13.52 13.91
CA GLY A 783 13.10 -12.08 14.14
C GLY A 783 14.45 -11.41 13.85
N GLY A 784 14.45 -10.28 13.11
CA GLY A 784 15.66 -9.55 12.70
C GLY A 784 16.31 -10.01 11.39
N ASN A 785 16.16 -11.27 10.98
CA ASN A 785 16.78 -11.78 9.75
C ASN A 785 16.21 -11.17 8.46
N SER A 786 15.00 -10.60 8.46
CA SER A 786 14.46 -9.91 7.27
C SER A 786 15.26 -8.67 6.93
N LEU A 787 15.70 -7.89 7.94
CA LEU A 787 16.55 -6.71 7.70
C LEU A 787 17.93 -7.16 7.19
N THR A 788 18.48 -8.23 7.76
CA THR A 788 19.73 -8.83 7.27
C THR A 788 19.63 -9.22 5.80
N ASP A 789 18.53 -9.87 5.43
CA ASP A 789 18.24 -10.32 4.07
C ASP A 789 18.15 -9.16 3.09
N ILE A 790 17.26 -8.19 3.34
CA ILE A 790 17.03 -7.11 2.37
C ILE A 790 18.31 -6.32 2.06
N PHE A 791 19.13 -6.00 3.07
CA PHE A 791 20.35 -5.23 2.85
C PHE A 791 21.45 -6.07 2.19
N THR A 792 21.57 -7.34 2.56
CA THR A 792 22.58 -8.25 2.00
C THR A 792 22.25 -8.60 0.55
N TYR A 793 21.05 -9.12 0.29
CA TYR A 793 20.65 -9.52 -1.06
C TYR A 793 20.38 -8.34 -1.98
N GLY A 794 19.94 -7.18 -1.46
CA GLY A 794 19.83 -5.95 -2.26
C GLY A 794 21.19 -5.53 -2.83
N ARG A 795 22.23 -5.52 -1.99
CA ARG A 795 23.61 -5.24 -2.42
C ARG A 795 24.16 -6.30 -3.37
N ILE A 796 23.89 -7.57 -3.13
CA ILE A 796 24.34 -8.67 -4.01
C ILE A 796 23.67 -8.56 -5.38
N ALA A 797 22.35 -8.32 -5.45
CA ALA A 797 21.63 -8.14 -6.70
C ALA A 797 22.24 -7.00 -7.53
N ALA A 798 22.52 -5.86 -6.91
CA ALA A 798 23.21 -4.75 -7.56
C ALA A 798 24.61 -5.14 -8.04
N LYS A 799 25.43 -5.74 -7.18
CA LYS A 799 26.80 -6.18 -7.55
C LYS A 799 26.77 -7.12 -8.76
N THR A 800 25.88 -8.10 -8.78
CA THR A 800 25.76 -9.05 -9.89
C THR A 800 25.24 -8.37 -11.16
N ALA A 801 24.24 -7.49 -11.05
CA ALA A 801 23.73 -6.73 -12.19
C ALA A 801 24.84 -5.93 -12.88
N LEU A 802 25.75 -5.35 -12.09
CA LEU A 802 26.89 -4.55 -12.56
C LEU A 802 28.02 -5.38 -13.19
N GLU A 803 28.17 -6.68 -12.88
CA GLU A 803 29.23 -7.53 -13.47
C GLU A 803 29.17 -7.59 -15.00
N LYS A 804 28.02 -7.23 -15.59
CA LYS A 804 27.77 -7.23 -17.04
C LYS A 804 27.89 -5.84 -17.69
N MET A 805 28.31 -4.79 -16.96
CA MET A 805 28.11 -3.38 -17.36
C MET A 805 29.35 -2.49 -17.41
#